data_AF-A0A1V6BUA3-F1
#
_entry.id   AF-A0A1V6BUA3-F1
#
_cell.length_a   1.000
_cell.length_b   1.000
_cell.length_c   1.000
_cell.angle_alpha   90.00
_cell.angle_beta   90.00
_cell.angle_gamma   90.00
#
_symmetry.space_group_name_H-M   'P 1'
#
loop_
_entity.id
_entity.type
_entity.pdbx_description
1 polymer ?
#
loop_
_entity_poly.entity_id
_entity_poly.type
_entity_poly.pdbx_seq_one_letter_code
_entity_poly.pdbx_strand_id
1 'polypeptide(L)'
;MSIIINMKKSLPVILCVLFVILANNCSRTKLDYKKSVLSGIVTFERNYSKSTFINKETVEQTFNNNDLDFWIIATDENNKEMEDFRINIRNAAKKLRDKYLIEVPVSDNKFYYHNFNETMSIYSNGNRKYAENAEEDITLFREIQANVLFNVYSIKYDGFIQSSLQKYMELIDRGYILAPIPSSEVLGPDWNINSNLRLNMRFDNLKKDDIFSSINKKNFYITFDKDVYIDFKINDYIYGDIIYGKNNLFEFYVEVKSPSLKIKSAEIITNNNEILFAYKDLDVKAFTKKGKFENGDSFRYYYLKIYFENGNTAFTAPIWLIKEKKLIINNILEKPILSFEKRNGVNISFNVENVSGENLSDAEVTVKGDGDYLYRENLSFKKWEKKKLSVDYYFDNTGDETINIQCRHNETLFNGQIKINKNKEIKKILFDGAHKNIFADDMNKIVERLNKNDYYARVEKSIEIADDYNELIKYDAVVVTAPNKVFDLIDQNMKLFISMNKYVYNGGTLILAGYNDKTTEAPIIFMNELLRVVYSPVRFRVDEKFALIPIGDDTNNFRDDSKIPVFNNIEKFDKDDSINSIYLKNPIEFVSLNGLPVNKLYNVKPLIVFSETTNVKGLISKNYSERSAGIVHNFGFGKVVVLSGINFTDYDLDNLDNKEWFIAMLKYVLKKG
;
A
#
# COMPACT_ATOMS: atom_id res chain seq x y z
N MET A 1 -55.31 -47.01 40.85
CA MET A 1 -53.97 -47.60 41.01
C MET A 1 -53.99 -48.87 40.17
N SER A 2 -53.43 -48.98 38.97
CA SER A 2 -52.02 -48.75 38.65
C SER A 2 -51.86 -48.54 37.13
N ILE A 3 -51.96 -47.29 36.68
CA ILE A 3 -51.45 -46.86 35.36
C ILE A 3 -50.55 -45.63 35.64
N ILE A 4 -49.60 -45.81 36.55
CA ILE A 4 -48.51 -44.86 36.83
C ILE A 4 -47.19 -45.65 36.70
N ILE A 5 -47.06 -46.49 35.69
CA ILE A 5 -45.80 -47.17 35.36
C ILE A 5 -45.77 -47.38 33.84
N ASN A 6 -45.59 -46.29 33.08
CA ASN A 6 -44.90 -46.37 31.77
C ASN A 6 -44.50 -45.03 31.13
N MET A 7 -44.82 -43.88 31.74
CA MET A 7 -44.41 -42.57 31.21
C MET A 7 -43.02 -42.08 31.68
N LYS A 8 -42.25 -42.88 32.44
CA LYS A 8 -40.91 -42.48 32.93
C LYS A 8 -39.73 -42.94 32.07
N LYS A 9 -39.93 -43.84 31.09
CA LYS A 9 -38.85 -44.31 30.20
C LYS A 9 -38.81 -43.62 28.83
N SER A 10 -39.87 -42.91 28.43
CA SER A 10 -39.92 -42.18 27.16
C SER A 10 -39.59 -40.70 27.28
N LEU A 11 -39.66 -40.11 28.48
CA LEU A 11 -39.37 -38.68 28.68
C LEU A 11 -37.90 -38.30 28.37
N PRO A 12 -36.86 -39.08 28.78
CA PRO A 12 -35.48 -38.77 28.42
C PRO A 12 -35.21 -38.95 26.92
N VAL A 13 -35.90 -39.91 26.28
CA VAL A 13 -35.75 -40.18 24.84
C VAL A 13 -36.47 -39.13 24.01
N ILE A 14 -37.64 -38.67 24.44
CA ILE A 14 -38.37 -37.57 23.79
C ILE A 14 -37.64 -36.24 24.03
N LEU A 15 -37.05 -36.01 25.20
CA LEU A 15 -36.24 -34.82 25.45
C LEU A 15 -34.91 -34.87 24.69
N CYS A 16 -34.26 -36.03 24.54
CA CYS A 16 -33.08 -36.21 23.70
C CYS A 16 -33.42 -36.10 22.21
N VAL A 17 -34.58 -36.58 21.76
CA VAL A 17 -35.03 -36.40 20.37
C VAL A 17 -35.45 -34.96 20.12
N LEU A 18 -36.07 -34.26 21.08
CA LEU A 18 -36.31 -32.82 20.98
C LEU A 18 -35.01 -32.01 21.08
N PHE A 19 -34.03 -32.40 21.90
CA PHE A 19 -32.72 -31.75 21.94
C PHE A 19 -31.87 -32.08 20.71
N VAL A 20 -32.01 -33.26 20.10
CA VAL A 20 -31.36 -33.61 18.84
C VAL A 20 -32.08 -32.95 17.66
N ILE A 21 -33.40 -32.76 17.70
CA ILE A 21 -34.16 -31.99 16.70
C ILE A 21 -33.93 -30.48 16.89
N LEU A 22 -33.82 -29.98 18.13
CA LEU A 22 -33.49 -28.58 18.43
C LEU A 22 -31.99 -28.30 18.24
N ALA A 23 -31.09 -29.26 18.46
CA ALA A 23 -29.66 -29.14 18.14
C ALA A 23 -29.37 -29.37 16.65
N ASN A 24 -30.12 -30.25 15.95
CA ASN A 24 -30.07 -30.36 14.49
C ASN A 24 -30.84 -29.26 13.77
N ASN A 25 -31.77 -28.56 14.44
CA ASN A 25 -32.35 -27.31 13.94
C ASN A 25 -31.54 -26.08 14.37
N CYS A 26 -30.77 -26.13 15.48
CA CYS A 26 -29.81 -25.09 15.84
C CYS A 26 -28.50 -25.16 15.02
N SER A 27 -28.18 -26.30 14.41
CA SER A 27 -27.11 -26.40 13.41
C SER A 27 -27.60 -26.20 11.96
N ARG A 28 -28.91 -25.96 11.78
CA ARG A 28 -29.55 -25.55 10.53
C ARG A 28 -30.15 -24.16 10.61
N THR A 29 -29.39 -23.19 11.11
CA THR A 29 -29.49 -21.82 10.58
C THR A 29 -28.66 -21.72 9.29
N LYS A 30 -28.86 -22.64 8.33
CA LYS A 30 -28.58 -22.36 6.91
C LYS A 30 -29.70 -21.43 6.50
N LEU A 31 -29.42 -20.15 6.67
CA LEU A 31 -30.40 -19.09 6.55
C LEU A 31 -31.12 -19.15 5.19
N ASP A 32 -32.42 -18.82 5.22
CA ASP A 32 -33.38 -18.89 4.11
C ASP A 32 -33.00 -18.01 2.88
N TYR A 33 -31.88 -17.27 2.94
CA TYR A 33 -31.34 -16.46 1.84
C TYR A 33 -30.48 -17.22 0.82
N LYS A 34 -30.10 -18.49 1.07
CA LYS A 34 -29.54 -19.36 0.00
C LYS A 34 -30.50 -19.51 -1.20
N LYS A 35 -31.76 -19.09 -1.09
CA LYS A 35 -32.71 -19.07 -2.22
C LYS A 35 -32.37 -18.07 -3.33
N SER A 36 -31.54 -17.06 -3.09
CA SER A 36 -31.24 -16.00 -4.09
C SER A 36 -29.75 -15.68 -4.26
N VAL A 37 -28.84 -16.38 -3.57
CA VAL A 37 -27.39 -16.23 -3.74
C VAL A 37 -26.72 -17.60 -3.80
N LEU A 38 -25.90 -17.83 -4.83
CA LEU A 38 -25.02 -18.99 -4.94
C LEU A 38 -23.60 -18.55 -4.58
N SER A 39 -22.88 -19.41 -3.86
CA SER A 39 -21.46 -19.20 -3.56
C SER A 39 -20.61 -20.19 -4.36
N GLY A 40 -19.50 -19.74 -4.90
CA GLY A 40 -18.64 -20.56 -5.75
C GLY A 40 -17.22 -20.04 -5.85
N ILE A 41 -16.47 -20.61 -6.78
CA ILE A 41 -15.09 -20.19 -7.09
C ILE A 41 -14.85 -20.12 -8.59
N VAL A 42 -13.80 -19.39 -8.97
CA VAL A 42 -13.28 -19.33 -10.33
C VAL A 42 -11.85 -19.86 -10.35
N THR A 43 -11.56 -20.73 -11.32
CA THR A 43 -10.23 -21.32 -11.52
C THR A 43 -9.78 -21.16 -12.96
N PHE A 44 -8.50 -20.82 -13.15
CA PHE A 44 -7.88 -20.62 -14.45
C PHE A 44 -6.92 -21.76 -14.79
N GLU A 45 -6.79 -22.06 -16.09
CA GLU A 45 -6.01 -23.19 -16.60
C GLU A 45 -4.54 -23.24 -16.13
N ARG A 46 -3.92 -22.08 -15.91
CA ARG A 46 -2.52 -21.97 -15.45
C ARG A 46 -2.27 -22.61 -14.08
N ASN A 47 -3.33 -22.95 -13.34
CA ASN A 47 -3.26 -23.57 -12.03
C ASN A 47 -3.26 -25.12 -12.10
N TYR A 48 -3.19 -25.73 -13.30
CA TYR A 48 -3.19 -27.18 -13.48
C TYR A 48 -1.84 -27.73 -13.99
N SER A 49 -1.49 -28.94 -13.57
CA SER A 49 -0.35 -29.70 -14.09
C SER A 49 -0.81 -30.95 -14.85
N LYS A 50 0.00 -31.49 -15.79
CA LYS A 50 -0.27 -32.78 -16.46
C LYS A 50 -0.46 -33.97 -15.50
N SER A 51 0.06 -33.85 -14.28
CA SER A 51 -0.07 -34.84 -13.20
C SER A 51 -1.36 -34.72 -12.37
N THR A 52 -2.24 -33.76 -12.66
CA THR A 52 -3.46 -33.57 -11.85
C THR A 52 -4.52 -34.58 -12.25
N PHE A 53 -4.59 -35.70 -11.52
CA PHE A 53 -5.61 -36.72 -11.70
C PHE A 53 -6.96 -36.20 -11.20
N ILE A 54 -7.99 -36.26 -12.04
CA ILE A 54 -9.35 -35.85 -11.69
C ILE A 54 -10.29 -37.00 -11.96
N ASN A 55 -10.84 -37.53 -10.89
CA ASN A 55 -11.95 -38.46 -10.94
C ASN A 55 -13.20 -37.80 -10.33
N LYS A 56 -14.32 -38.52 -10.39
CA LYS A 56 -15.61 -38.06 -9.84
C LYS A 56 -15.52 -37.71 -8.35
N GLU A 57 -14.80 -38.53 -7.58
CA GLU A 57 -14.67 -38.39 -6.13
C GLU A 57 -13.94 -37.09 -5.77
N THR A 58 -12.89 -36.74 -6.50
CA THR A 58 -12.16 -35.47 -6.34
C THR A 58 -13.08 -34.26 -6.56
N VAL A 59 -13.85 -34.24 -7.66
CA VAL A 59 -14.78 -33.14 -7.94
C VAL A 59 -15.89 -33.06 -6.87
N GLU A 60 -16.41 -34.21 -6.44
CA GLU A 60 -17.39 -34.31 -5.35
C GLU A 60 -16.84 -33.76 -4.03
N GLN A 61 -15.62 -34.15 -3.66
CA GLN A 61 -14.94 -33.66 -2.47
C GLN A 61 -14.69 -32.15 -2.55
N THR A 62 -14.28 -31.60 -3.70
CA THR A 62 -14.09 -30.15 -3.86
C THR A 62 -15.39 -29.38 -3.59
N PHE A 63 -16.51 -29.78 -4.19
CA PHE A 63 -17.80 -29.12 -3.94
C PHE A 63 -18.26 -29.27 -2.47
N ASN A 64 -18.11 -30.46 -1.89
CA ASN A 64 -18.62 -30.77 -0.56
C ASN A 64 -17.76 -30.17 0.56
N ASN A 65 -16.44 -30.33 0.49
CA ASN A 65 -15.51 -29.84 1.53
C ASN A 65 -15.51 -28.31 1.60
N ASN A 66 -15.82 -27.63 0.49
CA ASN A 66 -15.79 -26.17 0.40
C ASN A 66 -17.19 -25.52 0.44
N ASP A 67 -18.28 -26.28 0.61
CA ASP A 67 -19.69 -25.83 0.53
C ASP A 67 -19.98 -24.94 -0.69
N LEU A 68 -19.47 -25.32 -1.87
CA LEU A 68 -19.64 -24.56 -3.11
C LEU A 68 -20.96 -24.92 -3.78
N ASP A 69 -21.71 -23.96 -4.28
CA ASP A 69 -22.91 -24.15 -5.11
C ASP A 69 -22.55 -24.17 -6.61
N PHE A 70 -21.52 -23.43 -7.02
CA PHE A 70 -21.01 -23.47 -8.40
C PHE A 70 -19.47 -23.41 -8.46
N TRP A 71 -18.93 -23.80 -9.61
CA TRP A 71 -17.51 -23.72 -9.93
C TRP A 71 -17.34 -23.30 -11.39
N ILE A 72 -16.73 -22.13 -11.61
CA ILE A 72 -16.38 -21.63 -12.95
C ILE A 72 -14.97 -22.07 -13.29
N ILE A 73 -14.81 -22.76 -14.43
CA ILE A 73 -13.51 -23.16 -14.95
C ILE A 73 -13.26 -22.46 -16.27
N ALA A 74 -12.20 -21.65 -16.29
CA ALA A 74 -11.72 -20.97 -17.46
C ALA A 74 -10.59 -21.79 -18.11
N THR A 75 -10.83 -22.36 -19.30
CA THR A 75 -9.89 -23.23 -20.05
C THR A 75 -9.70 -22.78 -21.49
N ASP A 76 -8.47 -22.79 -22.00
CA ASP A 76 -8.13 -22.66 -23.41
C ASP A 76 -8.70 -23.87 -24.18
N GLU A 77 -9.65 -23.60 -25.06
CA GLU A 77 -10.27 -24.62 -25.90
C GLU A 77 -9.34 -25.20 -26.95
N ASN A 78 -8.34 -24.44 -27.40
CA ASN A 78 -7.36 -24.84 -28.40
C ASN A 78 -6.22 -25.67 -27.79
N ASN A 79 -6.10 -25.71 -26.47
CA ASN A 79 -5.14 -26.58 -25.80
C ASN A 79 -5.61 -28.05 -25.81
N LYS A 80 -5.14 -28.80 -26.83
CA LYS A 80 -5.38 -30.25 -26.96
C LYS A 80 -4.84 -31.06 -25.79
N GLU A 81 -3.82 -30.57 -25.08
CA GLU A 81 -3.27 -31.27 -23.91
C GLU A 81 -4.23 -31.24 -22.70
N MET A 82 -5.24 -30.36 -22.72
CA MET A 82 -6.23 -30.17 -21.64
C MET A 82 -7.64 -30.64 -22.03
N GLU A 83 -7.79 -31.33 -23.17
CA GLU A 83 -9.08 -31.85 -23.65
C GLU A 83 -9.62 -32.95 -22.74
N ASP A 84 -8.76 -33.90 -22.33
CA ASP A 84 -9.12 -34.98 -21.41
C ASP A 84 -9.55 -34.45 -20.02
N PHE A 85 -8.87 -33.42 -19.53
CA PHE A 85 -9.20 -32.73 -18.27
C PHE A 85 -10.63 -32.18 -18.32
N ARG A 86 -10.98 -31.45 -19.39
CA ARG A 86 -12.33 -30.88 -19.59
C ARG A 86 -13.37 -31.98 -19.65
N ILE A 87 -13.13 -33.03 -20.44
CA ILE A 87 -14.06 -34.16 -20.57
C ILE A 87 -14.29 -34.85 -19.23
N ASN A 88 -13.23 -35.12 -18.46
CA ASN A 88 -13.30 -35.78 -17.16
C ASN A 88 -14.09 -34.95 -16.13
N ILE A 89 -13.82 -33.65 -16.06
CA ILE A 89 -14.54 -32.74 -15.18
C ILE A 89 -16.02 -32.61 -15.58
N ARG A 90 -16.35 -32.41 -16.87
CA ARG A 90 -17.75 -32.40 -17.36
C ARG A 90 -18.50 -33.65 -16.95
N ASN A 91 -17.88 -34.81 -17.12
CA ASN A 91 -18.49 -36.09 -16.83
C ASN A 91 -18.67 -36.33 -15.33
N ALA A 92 -17.74 -35.86 -14.51
CA ALA A 92 -17.88 -35.85 -13.05
C ALA A 92 -19.03 -34.95 -12.60
N ALA A 93 -19.07 -33.71 -13.10
CA ALA A 93 -20.06 -32.70 -12.70
C ALA A 93 -21.50 -33.04 -13.12
N LYS A 94 -21.71 -33.67 -14.28
CA LYS A 94 -23.05 -34.11 -14.75
C LYS A 94 -23.79 -35.01 -13.75
N LYS A 95 -23.07 -35.65 -12.83
CA LYS A 95 -23.62 -36.57 -11.83
C LYS A 95 -23.95 -35.90 -10.50
N LEU A 96 -23.59 -34.62 -10.33
CA LEU A 96 -23.89 -33.83 -9.13
C LEU A 96 -25.29 -33.23 -9.23
N ARG A 97 -26.12 -33.37 -8.19
CA ARG A 97 -27.39 -32.65 -8.08
C ARG A 97 -27.13 -31.28 -7.45
N ASP A 98 -27.80 -30.25 -7.98
CA ASP A 98 -27.81 -28.89 -7.43
C ASP A 98 -26.42 -28.23 -7.27
N LYS A 99 -25.44 -28.68 -8.08
CA LYS A 99 -24.10 -28.09 -8.19
C LYS A 99 -23.83 -27.72 -9.64
N TYR A 100 -23.38 -26.49 -9.88
CA TYR A 100 -23.21 -25.96 -11.23
C TYR A 100 -21.75 -25.86 -11.60
N LEU A 101 -21.30 -26.72 -12.50
CA LEU A 101 -20.02 -26.53 -13.17
C LEU A 101 -20.26 -25.70 -14.43
N ILE A 102 -19.56 -24.57 -14.52
CA ILE A 102 -19.67 -23.65 -15.65
C ILE A 102 -18.31 -23.59 -16.32
N GLU A 103 -18.24 -24.08 -17.54
CA GLU A 103 -17.03 -23.99 -18.34
C GLU A 103 -17.06 -22.78 -19.24
N VAL A 104 -15.91 -22.14 -19.30
CA VAL A 104 -15.71 -20.87 -19.96
C VAL A 104 -14.50 -20.99 -20.88
N PRO A 105 -14.70 -20.88 -22.21
CA PRO A 105 -13.58 -20.80 -23.13
C PRO A 105 -12.69 -19.61 -22.78
N VAL A 106 -11.42 -19.85 -22.47
CA VAL A 106 -10.40 -18.78 -22.47
C VAL A 106 -9.96 -18.51 -23.90
N SER A 107 -10.08 -19.49 -24.81
CA SER A 107 -9.69 -19.35 -26.21
C SER A 107 -10.88 -19.43 -27.16
N ASP A 108 -11.28 -18.28 -27.68
CA ASP A 108 -11.74 -18.23 -29.06
C ASP A 108 -11.40 -16.84 -29.59
N ASN A 109 -10.50 -16.77 -30.56
CA ASN A 109 -10.07 -15.54 -31.25
C ASN A 109 -11.25 -14.80 -31.90
N LYS A 110 -12.45 -15.39 -31.95
CA LYS A 110 -13.69 -14.73 -32.38
C LYS A 110 -14.35 -13.86 -31.31
N PHE A 111 -14.04 -14.08 -30.03
CA PHE A 111 -14.59 -13.32 -28.90
C PHE A 111 -13.57 -12.31 -28.34
N TYR A 112 -12.31 -12.38 -28.75
CA TYR A 112 -11.28 -11.36 -28.54
C TYR A 112 -11.06 -10.57 -29.83
N TYR A 113 -11.45 -9.30 -29.88
CA TYR A 113 -11.05 -8.43 -30.98
C TYR A 113 -9.66 -7.83 -30.73
N HIS A 114 -8.95 -7.56 -31.84
CA HIS A 114 -7.53 -7.24 -31.96
C HIS A 114 -7.03 -6.21 -30.93
N ASN A 115 -6.23 -6.66 -29.96
CA ASN A 115 -4.89 -6.14 -29.62
C ASN A 115 -4.40 -6.91 -28.40
N PHE A 116 -3.57 -7.93 -28.64
CA PHE A 116 -3.18 -8.99 -27.70
C PHE A 116 -2.40 -8.50 -26.47
N ASN A 117 -1.95 -7.23 -26.45
CA ASN A 117 -1.02 -6.72 -25.44
C ASN A 117 -1.66 -6.10 -24.19
N GLU A 118 -2.92 -5.64 -24.26
CA GLU A 118 -3.60 -5.12 -23.06
C GLU A 118 -4.55 -6.13 -22.43
N THR A 119 -5.17 -7.02 -23.21
CA THR A 119 -6.04 -8.08 -22.68
C THR A 119 -5.27 -9.12 -21.85
N MET A 120 -4.01 -9.37 -22.21
CA MET A 120 -3.10 -10.18 -21.40
C MET A 120 -2.60 -9.44 -20.15
N SER A 121 -2.69 -8.11 -20.05
CA SER A 121 -2.35 -7.40 -18.81
C SER A 121 -3.45 -7.49 -17.73
N ILE A 122 -4.67 -7.84 -18.15
CA ILE A 122 -5.79 -8.11 -17.24
C ILE A 122 -5.75 -9.56 -16.70
N TYR A 123 -5.06 -10.48 -17.39
CA TYR A 123 -5.06 -11.91 -17.05
C TYR A 123 -3.69 -12.62 -16.97
N SER A 124 -2.58 -11.93 -17.22
CA SER A 124 -1.25 -12.56 -17.16
C SER A 124 -0.17 -11.69 -16.52
N ASN A 125 0.37 -12.20 -15.41
CA ASN A 125 1.73 -11.88 -15.03
C ASN A 125 2.69 -12.47 -16.08
N GLY A 126 3.56 -11.61 -16.61
CA GLY A 126 4.87 -11.97 -17.17
C GLY A 126 4.91 -12.55 -18.59
N ASN A 127 5.09 -11.69 -19.61
CA ASN A 127 6.34 -11.62 -20.41
C ASN A 127 6.16 -10.72 -21.64
N ARG A 128 7.15 -9.85 -21.87
CA ARG A 128 7.25 -8.88 -22.96
C ARG A 128 7.63 -9.56 -24.28
N LYS A 129 6.98 -9.16 -25.37
CA LYS A 129 7.58 -8.48 -26.55
C LYS A 129 6.45 -8.16 -27.55
N TYR A 130 6.63 -7.10 -28.32
CA TYR A 130 5.78 -6.59 -29.43
C TYR A 130 4.66 -5.61 -29.05
N ALA A 131 4.89 -4.30 -29.16
CA ALA A 131 3.85 -3.33 -29.50
C ALA A 131 4.48 -1.98 -29.86
N GLU A 132 4.51 -1.61 -31.15
CA GLU A 132 4.90 -0.25 -31.57
C GLU A 132 3.71 0.63 -32.03
N ASN A 133 2.47 0.13 -32.14
CA ASN A 133 1.33 0.97 -32.57
C ASN A 133 -0.02 0.48 -32.01
N ALA A 134 -0.33 0.73 -30.73
CA ALA A 134 -1.49 0.14 -30.03
C ALA A 134 -2.48 1.15 -29.39
N GLU A 135 -2.59 2.39 -29.90
CA GLU A 135 -3.48 3.41 -29.31
C GLU A 135 -4.94 3.36 -29.80
N GLU A 136 -5.26 2.69 -30.93
CA GLU A 136 -6.62 2.75 -31.49
C GLU A 136 -7.62 1.70 -30.95
N ASP A 137 -7.17 0.56 -30.36
CA ASP A 137 -8.05 -0.58 -30.01
C ASP A 137 -8.51 -0.67 -28.53
N ILE A 138 -7.91 0.11 -27.62
CA ILE A 138 -8.26 0.17 -26.18
C ILE A 138 -9.72 0.61 -25.96
N THR A 139 -10.18 1.43 -26.90
CA THR A 139 -11.49 2.00 -27.14
C THR A 139 -12.68 1.05 -27.03
N LEU A 140 -12.61 -0.16 -27.60
CA LEU A 140 -13.77 -1.05 -27.72
C LEU A 140 -14.19 -1.66 -26.37
N PHE A 141 -13.25 -1.77 -25.42
CA PHE A 141 -13.47 -2.32 -24.07
C PHE A 141 -14.28 -1.39 -23.15
N ARG A 142 -14.32 -0.09 -23.46
CA ARG A 142 -14.98 0.91 -22.62
C ARG A 142 -16.47 1.06 -22.94
N GLU A 143 -16.88 0.88 -24.18
CA GLU A 143 -18.27 1.15 -24.63
C GLU A 143 -19.08 -0.12 -24.92
N ILE A 144 -18.44 -1.25 -25.21
CA ILE A 144 -19.14 -2.50 -25.52
C ILE A 144 -19.18 -3.38 -24.25
N GLN A 145 -20.35 -3.93 -23.91
CA GLN A 145 -20.43 -5.16 -23.12
C GLN A 145 -19.57 -6.19 -23.85
N ALA A 146 -18.28 -6.29 -23.51
CA ALA A 146 -17.39 -7.08 -24.32
C ALA A 146 -17.98 -8.49 -24.37
N ASN A 147 -18.10 -9.01 -25.58
CA ASN A 147 -18.27 -10.43 -25.84
C ASN A 147 -17.06 -11.25 -25.32
N VAL A 148 -16.12 -10.61 -24.63
CA VAL A 148 -15.11 -11.22 -23.76
C VAL A 148 -15.76 -11.57 -22.43
N LEU A 149 -15.90 -12.87 -22.19
CA LEU A 149 -16.59 -13.46 -21.04
C LEU A 149 -16.49 -12.65 -19.74
N PHE A 150 -17.67 -12.09 -19.40
CA PHE A 150 -18.06 -11.46 -18.14
C PHE A 150 -17.60 -10.04 -17.86
N ASN A 151 -16.72 -9.39 -18.63
CA ASN A 151 -16.21 -8.07 -18.22
C ASN A 151 -15.76 -8.10 -16.74
N VAL A 152 -14.87 -9.02 -16.39
CA VAL A 152 -14.39 -9.22 -15.02
C VAL A 152 -12.89 -8.95 -14.91
N TYR A 153 -12.42 -8.63 -13.71
CA TYR A 153 -11.02 -8.48 -13.36
C TYR A 153 -10.66 -9.45 -12.23
N SER A 154 -9.59 -10.20 -12.42
CA SER A 154 -9.12 -11.17 -11.44
C SER A 154 -8.37 -10.52 -10.29
N ILE A 155 -8.92 -10.63 -9.08
CA ILE A 155 -8.26 -10.27 -7.84
C ILE A 155 -7.43 -11.48 -7.39
N LYS A 156 -6.10 -11.36 -7.45
CA LYS A 156 -5.19 -12.38 -6.95
C LYS A 156 -4.97 -12.20 -5.45
N TYR A 157 -5.02 -13.32 -4.72
CA TYR A 157 -4.61 -13.39 -3.32
C TYR A 157 -3.16 -13.90 -3.28
N ASP A 158 -2.20 -13.04 -2.95
CA ASP A 158 -0.76 -13.36 -2.88
C ASP A 158 -0.20 -13.31 -1.44
N GLY A 159 -1.09 -13.46 -0.45
CA GLY A 159 -0.83 -13.15 0.96
C GLY A 159 -1.37 -11.77 1.35
N PHE A 160 -1.44 -10.85 0.39
CA PHE A 160 -2.21 -9.61 0.46
C PHE A 160 -3.11 -9.49 -0.80
N ILE A 161 -3.98 -8.48 -0.88
CA ILE A 161 -4.84 -8.23 -2.06
C ILE A 161 -4.61 -6.86 -2.70
N GLN A 162 -3.71 -6.07 -2.10
CA GLN A 162 -3.66 -4.63 -2.33
C GLN A 162 -3.25 -4.26 -3.75
N SER A 163 -2.29 -4.99 -4.33
CA SER A 163 -1.74 -4.74 -5.67
C SER A 163 -2.78 -4.97 -6.78
N SER A 164 -3.43 -6.15 -6.80
CA SER A 164 -4.49 -6.47 -7.76
C SER A 164 -5.73 -5.59 -7.58
N LEU A 165 -6.09 -5.27 -6.33
CA LEU A 165 -7.23 -4.38 -6.06
C LEU A 165 -6.95 -2.95 -6.56
N GLN A 166 -5.74 -2.42 -6.33
CA GLN A 166 -5.37 -1.09 -6.82
C GLN A 166 -5.48 -1.00 -8.34
N LYS A 167 -5.03 -2.05 -9.05
CA LYS A 167 -5.13 -2.07 -10.52
C LYS A 167 -6.58 -2.16 -11.00
N TYR A 168 -7.41 -2.95 -10.32
CA TYR A 168 -8.85 -2.99 -10.59
C TYR A 168 -9.50 -1.61 -10.44
N MET A 169 -9.21 -0.90 -9.34
CA MET A 169 -9.72 0.46 -9.09
C MET A 169 -9.29 1.44 -10.20
N GLU A 170 -8.02 1.39 -10.61
CA GLU A 170 -7.51 2.21 -11.72
C GLU A 170 -8.30 1.99 -13.02
N LEU A 171 -8.67 0.74 -13.33
CA LEU A 171 -9.44 0.42 -14.53
C LEU A 171 -10.87 0.98 -14.46
N ILE A 172 -11.58 0.78 -13.35
CA ILE A 172 -12.96 1.32 -13.24
C ILE A 172 -12.98 2.85 -13.17
N ASP A 173 -11.95 3.49 -12.59
CA ASP A 173 -11.74 4.95 -12.66
C ASP A 173 -11.47 5.43 -14.08
N ARG A 174 -10.78 4.60 -14.88
CA ARG A 174 -10.59 4.80 -16.32
C ARG A 174 -11.84 4.51 -17.15
N GLY A 175 -13.00 4.33 -16.51
CA GLY A 175 -14.30 4.17 -17.13
C GLY A 175 -14.66 2.73 -17.51
N TYR A 176 -13.84 1.73 -17.20
CA TYR A 176 -14.14 0.35 -17.57
C TYR A 176 -15.29 -0.20 -16.72
N ILE A 177 -16.21 -0.94 -17.35
CA ILE A 177 -17.34 -1.59 -16.67
C ILE A 177 -16.92 -3.02 -16.34
N LEU A 178 -16.20 -3.18 -15.22
CA LEU A 178 -15.62 -4.46 -14.81
C LEU A 178 -16.09 -4.88 -13.42
N ALA A 179 -16.40 -6.16 -13.23
CA ALA A 179 -16.65 -6.73 -11.90
C ALA A 179 -15.43 -7.49 -11.36
N PRO A 180 -15.17 -7.46 -10.05
CA PRO A 180 -14.07 -8.22 -9.48
C PRO A 180 -14.45 -9.70 -9.37
N ILE A 181 -13.51 -10.59 -9.69
CA ILE A 181 -13.62 -12.03 -9.41
C ILE A 181 -12.41 -12.49 -8.61
N PRO A 182 -12.57 -13.43 -7.70
CA PRO A 182 -11.44 -14.03 -7.01
C PRO A 182 -10.69 -14.98 -7.94
N SER A 183 -9.36 -14.96 -7.91
CA SER A 183 -8.56 -16.10 -8.39
C SER A 183 -7.96 -16.85 -7.21
N SER A 184 -8.27 -18.14 -7.12
CA SER A 184 -7.59 -19.06 -6.21
C SER A 184 -6.70 -19.99 -7.03
N GLU A 185 -5.49 -20.20 -6.56
CA GLU A 185 -4.69 -21.37 -6.94
C GLU A 185 -5.37 -22.61 -6.30
N VAL A 186 -5.47 -23.70 -7.06
CA VAL A 186 -5.95 -24.99 -6.56
C VAL A 186 -4.79 -25.96 -6.71
N LEU A 187 -4.24 -26.41 -5.58
CA LEU A 187 -3.04 -27.24 -5.55
C LEU A 187 -3.45 -28.71 -5.30
N GLY A 188 -2.93 -29.63 -6.12
CA GLY A 188 -3.13 -31.08 -5.95
C GLY A 188 -2.24 -31.68 -4.84
N PRO A 189 -2.49 -32.93 -4.38
CA PRO A 189 -3.46 -33.92 -4.87
C PRO A 189 -4.84 -33.88 -4.21
N ASP A 190 -5.04 -33.10 -3.12
CA ASP A 190 -6.30 -33.05 -2.36
C ASP A 190 -7.23 -31.89 -2.76
N TRP A 191 -6.83 -31.09 -3.76
CA TRP A 191 -7.65 -30.00 -4.34
C TRP A 191 -8.22 -29.03 -3.32
N ASN A 192 -7.45 -28.78 -2.26
CA ASN A 192 -7.85 -27.92 -1.17
C ASN A 192 -7.83 -26.46 -1.64
N ILE A 193 -8.93 -25.74 -1.45
CA ILE A 193 -8.98 -24.31 -1.70
C ILE A 193 -8.35 -23.67 -0.48
N ASN A 194 -7.10 -23.22 -0.59
CA ASN A 194 -6.31 -22.65 0.52
C ASN A 194 -6.90 -21.36 1.12
N SER A 195 -8.13 -20.97 0.75
CA SER A 195 -8.76 -19.73 1.18
C SER A 195 -10.27 -19.88 1.42
N ASN A 196 -10.79 -19.11 2.37
CA ASN A 196 -12.24 -18.92 2.54
C ASN A 196 -12.83 -18.01 1.44
N LEU A 197 -12.11 -17.84 0.32
CA LEU A 197 -12.49 -16.97 -0.78
C LEU A 197 -13.74 -17.51 -1.49
N ARG A 198 -14.74 -16.66 -1.70
CA ARG A 198 -15.94 -17.00 -2.47
C ARG A 198 -16.25 -15.90 -3.49
N LEU A 199 -16.63 -16.34 -4.68
CA LEU A 199 -17.42 -15.56 -5.61
C LEU A 199 -18.89 -15.84 -5.28
N ASN A 200 -19.65 -14.80 -4.98
CA ASN A 200 -21.07 -14.92 -4.67
C ASN A 200 -21.87 -14.26 -5.79
N MET A 201 -22.89 -14.97 -6.28
CA MET A 201 -23.71 -14.56 -7.41
C MET A 201 -25.16 -14.43 -6.96
N ARG A 202 -25.78 -13.29 -7.22
CA ARG A 202 -27.20 -13.08 -6.96
C ARG A 202 -28.04 -13.42 -8.18
N PHE A 203 -29.15 -14.11 -7.96
CA PHE A 203 -30.09 -14.54 -8.97
C PHE A 203 -31.52 -14.47 -8.43
N ASP A 204 -32.51 -14.37 -9.32
CA ASP A 204 -33.92 -14.27 -8.92
C ASP A 204 -34.56 -15.64 -8.70
N ASN A 205 -34.29 -16.63 -9.55
CA ASN A 205 -34.68 -18.03 -9.32
C ASN A 205 -33.56 -19.01 -9.72
N LEU A 206 -33.60 -20.22 -9.14
CA LEU A 206 -32.71 -21.35 -9.48
C LEU A 206 -33.05 -21.95 -10.85
N LYS A 207 -33.10 -21.12 -11.90
CA LYS A 207 -33.25 -21.52 -13.30
C LYS A 207 -31.95 -21.23 -14.02
N LYS A 208 -31.60 -22.09 -14.97
CA LYS A 208 -30.37 -21.97 -15.77
C LYS A 208 -30.24 -20.57 -16.40
N ASP A 209 -31.32 -20.06 -16.98
CA ASP A 209 -31.33 -18.75 -17.67
C ASP A 209 -31.10 -17.58 -16.71
N ASP A 210 -31.61 -17.66 -15.47
CA ASP A 210 -31.41 -16.62 -14.44
C ASP A 210 -29.95 -16.59 -13.96
N ILE A 211 -29.28 -17.75 -13.87
CA ILE A 211 -27.85 -17.84 -13.57
C ILE A 211 -27.02 -17.19 -14.69
N PHE A 212 -27.30 -17.50 -15.97
CA PHE A 212 -26.59 -16.87 -17.09
C PHE A 212 -26.87 -15.36 -17.19
N SER A 213 -28.09 -14.92 -16.92
CA SER A 213 -28.44 -13.48 -16.84
C SER A 213 -27.63 -12.77 -15.77
N SER A 214 -27.55 -13.35 -14.57
CA SER A 214 -26.78 -12.81 -13.44
C SER A 214 -25.30 -12.70 -13.77
N ILE A 215 -24.78 -13.70 -14.47
CA ILE A 215 -23.40 -13.73 -14.94
C ILE A 215 -23.14 -12.62 -15.98
N ASN A 216 -24.01 -12.46 -16.97
CA ASN A 216 -23.88 -11.42 -18.00
C ASN A 216 -23.94 -10.00 -17.40
N LYS A 217 -24.83 -9.81 -16.43
CA LYS A 217 -24.95 -8.55 -15.69
C LYS A 217 -23.81 -8.33 -14.69
N LYS A 218 -23.01 -9.35 -14.38
CA LYS A 218 -21.95 -9.31 -13.37
C LYS A 218 -22.50 -9.06 -11.97
N ASN A 219 -23.61 -9.71 -11.64
CA ASN A 219 -24.25 -9.59 -10.33
C ASN A 219 -23.48 -10.40 -9.28
N PHE A 220 -22.25 -9.97 -9.04
CA PHE A 220 -21.23 -10.65 -8.26
C PHE A 220 -20.76 -9.81 -7.08
N TYR A 221 -20.34 -10.49 -6.02
CA TYR A 221 -19.50 -9.92 -4.98
C TYR A 221 -18.49 -10.95 -4.49
N ILE A 222 -17.31 -10.48 -4.11
CA ILE A 222 -16.23 -11.32 -3.60
C ILE A 222 -16.21 -11.24 -2.08
N THR A 223 -15.96 -12.36 -1.43
CA THR A 223 -15.76 -12.42 0.01
C THR A 223 -14.53 -13.24 0.30
N PHE A 224 -13.71 -12.80 1.26
CA PHE A 224 -12.61 -13.60 1.79
C PHE A 224 -13.09 -14.45 2.98
N ASP A 225 -14.40 -14.68 3.07
CA ASP A 225 -15.04 -15.59 4.01
C ASP A 225 -16.20 -16.37 3.38
N LYS A 226 -16.57 -17.50 3.98
CA LYS A 226 -17.42 -18.55 3.38
C LYS A 226 -18.92 -18.29 3.50
N ASP A 227 -19.36 -17.52 4.48
CA ASP A 227 -20.78 -17.38 4.84
C ASP A 227 -21.22 -15.91 4.92
N VAL A 228 -20.74 -15.08 4.01
CA VAL A 228 -21.10 -13.66 3.94
C VAL A 228 -22.17 -13.41 2.88
N TYR A 229 -23.29 -12.83 3.32
CA TYR A 229 -24.36 -12.34 2.45
C TYR A 229 -24.28 -10.82 2.33
N ILE A 230 -24.39 -10.31 1.09
CA ILE A 230 -24.45 -8.88 0.80
C ILE A 230 -25.65 -8.62 -0.13
N ASP A 231 -26.48 -7.65 0.24
CA ASP A 231 -27.46 -7.01 -0.63
C ASP A 231 -27.15 -5.52 -0.68
N PHE A 232 -26.65 -5.06 -1.82
CA PHE A 232 -26.36 -3.66 -2.07
C PHE A 232 -27.12 -3.18 -3.28
N LYS A 233 -27.91 -2.12 -3.10
CA LYS A 233 -28.76 -1.56 -4.12
C LYS A 233 -28.68 -0.04 -4.17
N ILE A 234 -28.88 0.50 -5.36
CA ILE A 234 -29.18 1.91 -5.58
C ILE A 234 -30.50 1.96 -6.36
N ASN A 235 -31.53 2.53 -5.74
CA ASN A 235 -32.93 2.38 -6.13
C ASN A 235 -33.25 0.88 -6.26
N ASP A 236 -33.72 0.43 -7.42
CA ASP A 236 -34.03 -0.97 -7.72
C ASP A 236 -32.87 -1.74 -8.39
N TYR A 237 -31.73 -1.08 -8.62
CA TYR A 237 -30.56 -1.66 -9.28
C TYR A 237 -29.61 -2.28 -8.27
N ILE A 238 -29.03 -3.42 -8.62
CA ILE A 238 -28.08 -4.16 -7.77
C ILE A 238 -26.67 -4.07 -8.33
N TYR A 239 -25.66 -4.39 -7.51
CA TYR A 239 -24.27 -4.51 -7.96
C TYR A 239 -24.15 -5.29 -9.28
N GLY A 240 -23.39 -4.77 -10.24
CA GLY A 240 -23.32 -5.28 -11.62
C GLY A 240 -24.17 -4.48 -12.62
N ASP A 241 -25.28 -3.88 -12.16
CA ASP A 241 -26.18 -3.13 -13.03
C ASP A 241 -25.62 -1.76 -13.44
N ILE A 242 -26.17 -1.26 -14.55
CA ILE A 242 -25.90 0.07 -15.09
C ILE A 242 -27.21 0.88 -15.06
N ILE A 243 -27.17 2.03 -14.40
CA ILE A 243 -28.24 3.00 -14.34
C ILE A 243 -27.99 4.03 -15.45
N TYR A 244 -28.92 4.12 -16.40
CA TYR A 244 -28.92 5.15 -17.43
C TYR A 244 -29.92 6.26 -17.10
N GLY A 245 -29.60 7.49 -17.50
CA GLY A 245 -30.54 8.62 -17.46
C GLY A 245 -30.10 9.78 -16.58
N LYS A 246 -30.92 10.85 -16.54
CA LYS A 246 -30.58 12.14 -15.92
C LYS A 246 -31.04 12.29 -14.48
N ASN A 247 -31.42 11.20 -13.79
CA ASN A 247 -31.78 11.31 -12.38
C ASN A 247 -30.56 11.74 -11.56
N ASN A 248 -30.78 12.61 -10.58
CA ASN A 248 -29.74 13.10 -9.68
C ASN A 248 -29.93 12.60 -8.25
N LEU A 249 -31.14 12.18 -7.85
CA LEU A 249 -31.42 11.73 -6.49
C LEU A 249 -31.53 10.21 -6.43
N PHE A 250 -30.73 9.59 -5.57
CA PHE A 250 -30.63 8.15 -5.45
C PHE A 250 -30.85 7.71 -4.01
N GLU A 251 -31.52 6.59 -3.83
CA GLU A 251 -31.65 5.93 -2.54
C GLU A 251 -30.77 4.68 -2.53
N PHE A 252 -29.98 4.47 -1.49
CA PHE A 252 -29.21 3.23 -1.35
C PHE A 252 -29.78 2.34 -0.25
N TYR A 253 -29.61 1.03 -0.43
CA TYR A 253 -29.86 0.01 0.57
C TYR A 253 -28.62 -0.87 0.70
N VAL A 254 -28.19 -1.11 1.93
CA VAL A 254 -27.14 -2.06 2.27
C VAL A 254 -27.67 -3.02 3.31
N GLU A 255 -27.50 -4.31 3.08
CA GLU A 255 -27.67 -5.36 4.06
C GLU A 255 -26.50 -6.34 3.97
N VAL A 256 -25.83 -6.55 5.10
CA VAL A 256 -24.72 -7.48 5.20
C VAL A 256 -24.99 -8.42 6.36
N LYS A 257 -24.79 -9.73 6.15
CA LYS A 257 -24.89 -10.74 7.20
C LYS A 257 -23.65 -11.62 7.15
N SER A 258 -23.03 -11.79 8.31
CA SER A 258 -21.85 -12.63 8.51
C SER A 258 -22.05 -13.45 9.80
N PRO A 259 -22.53 -14.70 9.70
CA PRO A 259 -22.77 -15.55 10.86
C PRO A 259 -21.49 -15.93 11.61
N SER A 260 -20.38 -16.12 10.89
CA SER A 260 -19.08 -16.52 11.45
C SER A 260 -18.32 -15.36 12.08
N LEU A 261 -18.34 -14.16 11.47
CA LEU A 261 -17.49 -13.04 11.86
C LEU A 261 -18.26 -11.77 12.17
N LYS A 262 -17.74 -10.97 13.09
CA LYS A 262 -18.24 -9.60 13.28
C LYS A 262 -17.77 -8.67 12.16
N ILE A 263 -18.69 -7.84 11.70
CA ILE A 263 -18.45 -6.73 10.79
C ILE A 263 -17.88 -5.57 11.60
N LYS A 264 -16.74 -5.01 11.17
CA LYS A 264 -16.05 -3.88 11.81
C LYS A 264 -16.30 -2.56 11.13
N SER A 265 -16.36 -2.56 9.81
CA SER A 265 -16.73 -1.37 9.05
C SER A 265 -17.32 -1.72 7.68
N ALA A 266 -18.09 -0.76 7.15
CA ALA A 266 -18.68 -0.81 5.83
C ALA A 266 -18.52 0.55 5.14
N GLU A 267 -18.09 0.56 3.89
CA GLU A 267 -17.81 1.76 3.11
C GLU A 267 -18.47 1.66 1.74
N ILE A 268 -19.22 2.70 1.34
CA ILE A 268 -19.68 2.87 -0.04
C ILE A 268 -18.64 3.75 -0.73
N ILE A 269 -17.98 3.21 -1.75
CA ILE A 269 -16.85 3.84 -2.43
C ILE A 269 -17.21 4.15 -3.87
N THR A 270 -16.79 5.32 -4.35
CA THR A 270 -16.96 5.80 -5.72
C THR A 270 -15.61 6.16 -6.36
N ASN A 271 -15.65 6.79 -7.53
CA ASN A 271 -14.50 7.13 -8.37
C ASN A 271 -13.31 7.69 -7.58
N ASN A 272 -12.10 7.35 -8.01
CA ASN A 272 -10.84 7.74 -7.38
C ASN A 272 -10.76 7.36 -5.90
N ASN A 273 -11.38 6.22 -5.55
CA ASN A 273 -11.43 5.66 -4.19
C ASN A 273 -12.04 6.62 -3.15
N GLU A 274 -12.94 7.51 -3.59
CA GLU A 274 -13.68 8.42 -2.72
C GLU A 274 -14.69 7.64 -1.87
N ILE A 275 -14.65 7.82 -0.55
CA ILE A 275 -15.62 7.20 0.36
C ILE A 275 -16.85 8.10 0.47
N LEU A 276 -17.97 7.67 -0.12
CA LEU A 276 -19.24 8.39 -0.06
C LEU A 276 -19.93 8.23 1.29
N PHE A 277 -19.92 7.02 1.85
CA PHE A 277 -20.44 6.72 3.18
C PHE A 277 -19.49 5.78 3.92
N ALA A 278 -19.17 6.09 5.18
CA ALA A 278 -18.38 5.24 6.04
C ALA A 278 -19.15 4.91 7.32
N TYR A 279 -19.20 3.62 7.65
CA TYR A 279 -19.73 3.10 8.91
C TYR A 279 -18.59 2.40 9.63
N LYS A 280 -18.10 3.00 10.71
CA LYS A 280 -16.96 2.52 11.49
C LYS A 280 -17.42 1.96 12.84
N ASP A 281 -16.51 1.28 13.53
CA ASP A 281 -16.69 0.75 14.88
C ASP A 281 -17.93 -0.13 15.03
N LEU A 282 -18.28 -0.84 13.96
CA LEU A 282 -19.30 -1.87 14.00
C LEU A 282 -18.77 -3.06 14.82
N ASP A 283 -19.65 -3.72 15.56
CA ASP A 283 -19.32 -4.96 16.28
C ASP A 283 -20.50 -5.94 16.21
N VAL A 284 -21.02 -6.14 15.01
CA VAL A 284 -22.29 -6.85 14.75
C VAL A 284 -22.12 -7.94 13.70
N LYS A 285 -22.97 -8.97 13.76
CA LYS A 285 -23.02 -10.04 12.76
C LYS A 285 -23.98 -9.74 11.60
N ALA A 286 -24.79 -8.69 11.73
CA ALA A 286 -25.68 -8.23 10.69
C ALA A 286 -25.70 -6.70 10.71
N PHE A 287 -25.66 -6.10 9.53
CA PHE A 287 -25.65 -4.65 9.32
C PHE A 287 -26.68 -4.30 8.25
N THR A 288 -27.54 -3.33 8.54
CA THR A 288 -28.51 -2.83 7.57
C THR A 288 -28.53 -1.32 7.59
N LYS A 289 -28.51 -0.71 6.41
CA LYS A 289 -28.56 0.75 6.28
C LYS A 289 -29.30 1.18 5.02
N LYS A 290 -29.99 2.31 5.14
CA LYS A 290 -30.62 3.05 4.05
C LYS A 290 -30.19 4.50 4.12
N GLY A 291 -30.15 5.16 2.98
CA GLY A 291 -29.91 6.60 2.89
C GLY A 291 -30.13 7.12 1.48
N LYS A 292 -29.85 8.40 1.29
CA LYS A 292 -29.98 9.07 0.00
C LYS A 292 -28.71 9.84 -0.32
N PHE A 293 -28.42 10.01 -1.60
CA PHE A 293 -27.35 10.88 -2.06
C PHE A 293 -27.74 11.51 -3.40
N GLU A 294 -27.09 12.62 -3.70
CA GLU A 294 -27.23 13.28 -4.99
C GLU A 294 -25.99 13.03 -5.85
N ASN A 295 -26.19 12.83 -7.15
CA ASN A 295 -25.12 12.77 -8.12
C ASN A 295 -25.40 13.69 -9.32
N GLY A 296 -24.63 14.77 -9.42
CA GLY A 296 -24.62 15.64 -10.60
C GLY A 296 -23.81 15.08 -11.76
N ASP A 297 -22.86 14.16 -11.50
CA ASP A 297 -21.88 13.72 -12.49
C ASP A 297 -22.45 12.83 -13.58
N SER A 298 -21.74 12.88 -14.70
CA SER A 298 -22.14 12.18 -15.91
C SER A 298 -21.69 10.72 -15.93
N PHE A 299 -20.64 10.41 -15.18
CA PHE A 299 -20.15 9.04 -14.95
C PHE A 299 -19.72 8.87 -13.50
N ARG A 300 -20.37 7.94 -12.79
CA ARG A 300 -19.94 7.46 -11.48
C ARG A 300 -20.10 5.94 -11.38
N TYR A 301 -19.37 5.33 -10.47
CA TYR A 301 -19.66 3.97 -10.02
C TYR A 301 -19.72 3.93 -8.49
N TYR A 302 -20.40 2.94 -7.94
CA TYR A 302 -20.53 2.74 -6.50
C TYR A 302 -20.36 1.26 -6.17
N TYR A 303 -19.44 0.91 -5.30
CA TYR A 303 -19.33 -0.46 -4.77
C TYR A 303 -19.28 -0.43 -3.24
N LEU A 304 -19.69 -1.53 -2.62
CA LEU A 304 -19.65 -1.69 -1.17
C LEU A 304 -18.41 -2.48 -0.78
N LYS A 305 -17.64 -1.95 0.18
CA LYS A 305 -16.49 -2.60 0.82
C LYS A 305 -16.77 -2.87 2.29
N ILE A 306 -16.48 -4.08 2.75
CA ILE A 306 -16.70 -4.53 4.13
C ILE A 306 -15.40 -5.04 4.73
N TYR A 307 -15.17 -4.75 6.01
CA TYR A 307 -14.06 -5.27 6.79
C TYR A 307 -14.59 -6.07 7.99
N PHE A 308 -13.95 -7.21 8.25
CA PHE A 308 -14.31 -8.14 9.33
C PHE A 308 -13.25 -8.15 10.43
N GLU A 309 -13.61 -8.72 11.58
CA GLU A 309 -12.77 -8.73 12.79
C GLU A 309 -11.45 -9.49 12.66
N ASN A 310 -11.35 -10.41 11.69
CA ASN A 310 -10.13 -11.16 11.41
C ASN A 310 -9.23 -10.50 10.34
N GLY A 311 -9.56 -9.29 9.90
CA GLY A 311 -8.84 -8.57 8.84
C GLY A 311 -9.27 -8.94 7.42
N ASN A 312 -10.14 -9.94 7.23
CA ASN A 312 -10.70 -10.25 5.92
C ASN A 312 -11.66 -9.14 5.44
N THR A 313 -11.88 -9.12 4.14
CA THR A 313 -12.73 -8.12 3.48
C THR A 313 -13.76 -8.75 2.54
N ALA A 314 -14.75 -7.96 2.12
CA ALA A 314 -15.65 -8.30 1.01
C ALA A 314 -15.92 -7.07 0.15
N PHE A 315 -16.19 -7.29 -1.14
CA PHE A 315 -16.42 -6.21 -2.11
C PHE A 315 -17.47 -6.62 -3.13
N THR A 316 -18.40 -5.72 -3.45
CA THR A 316 -19.36 -5.94 -4.54
C THR A 316 -18.76 -5.55 -5.89
N ALA A 317 -19.34 -6.07 -6.97
CA ALA A 317 -19.26 -5.37 -8.24
C ALA A 317 -19.81 -3.93 -8.09
N PRO A 318 -19.34 -2.97 -8.89
CA PRO A 318 -19.92 -1.64 -8.89
C PRO A 318 -21.33 -1.62 -9.47
N ILE A 319 -22.13 -0.66 -9.04
CA ILE A 319 -23.30 -0.16 -9.76
C ILE A 319 -22.83 1.07 -10.52
N TRP A 320 -22.94 1.07 -11.84
CA TRP A 320 -22.53 2.20 -12.66
C TRP A 320 -23.70 3.14 -12.89
N LEU A 321 -23.44 4.44 -12.82
CA LEU A 321 -24.38 5.49 -13.17
C LEU A 321 -23.81 6.27 -14.34
N ILE A 322 -24.47 6.18 -15.49
CA ILE A 322 -23.99 6.71 -16.76
C ILE A 322 -25.07 7.60 -17.38
N LYS A 323 -24.87 8.92 -17.28
CA LYS A 323 -25.62 9.93 -18.05
C LYS A 323 -24.97 10.17 -19.39
N GLU A 324 -23.65 10.39 -19.35
CA GLU A 324 -22.79 10.56 -20.51
C GLU A 324 -21.36 10.22 -20.10
N LYS A 325 -20.64 9.48 -20.93
CA LYS A 325 -19.29 9.00 -20.66
C LYS A 325 -18.38 9.37 -21.83
N LYS A 326 -18.13 10.68 -21.97
CA LYS A 326 -17.21 11.22 -22.98
C LYS A 326 -15.84 11.58 -22.41
N LEU A 327 -15.81 12.08 -21.17
CA LEU A 327 -14.59 12.43 -20.46
C LEU A 327 -14.56 11.73 -19.12
N ILE A 328 -13.36 11.53 -18.58
CA ILE A 328 -13.17 11.03 -17.22
C ILE A 328 -11.97 11.72 -16.57
N ILE A 329 -12.03 11.86 -15.25
CA ILE A 329 -10.92 12.32 -14.42
C ILE A 329 -10.41 11.12 -13.63
N ASN A 330 -9.13 10.79 -13.82
CA ASN A 330 -8.50 9.64 -13.17
C ASN A 330 -7.07 9.93 -12.72
N ASN A 331 -6.50 9.01 -11.94
CA ASN A 331 -5.11 9.06 -11.49
C ASN A 331 -4.77 10.36 -10.76
N ILE A 332 -5.66 10.77 -9.85
CA ILE A 332 -5.47 11.97 -9.02
C ILE A 332 -4.45 11.64 -7.93
N LEU A 333 -3.33 12.35 -7.93
CA LEU A 333 -2.20 12.14 -7.02
C LEU A 333 -1.75 13.48 -6.45
N GLU A 334 -1.47 13.52 -5.14
CA GLU A 334 -0.74 14.62 -4.51
C GLU A 334 0.73 14.25 -4.32
N LYS A 335 1.61 15.22 -4.48
CA LYS A 335 3.02 15.14 -4.08
C LYS A 335 3.43 16.42 -3.37
N PRO A 336 4.20 16.37 -2.28
CA PRO A 336 4.69 17.59 -1.66
C PRO A 336 5.55 18.39 -2.65
N ILE A 337 5.39 19.72 -2.63
CA ILE A 337 6.25 20.62 -3.39
C ILE A 337 7.51 20.86 -2.58
N LEU A 338 8.63 20.48 -3.16
CA LEU A 338 9.95 20.62 -2.56
C LEU A 338 10.45 22.05 -2.79
N SER A 339 9.98 22.99 -1.95
CA SER A 339 10.42 24.39 -1.97
C SER A 339 11.06 24.78 -0.64
N PHE A 340 12.18 25.50 -0.73
CA PHE A 340 12.83 26.07 0.44
C PHE A 340 12.08 27.30 0.97
N GLU A 341 11.58 28.14 0.07
CA GLU A 341 10.99 29.45 0.36
C GLU A 341 9.54 29.37 0.82
N LYS A 342 8.77 28.39 0.34
CA LYS A 342 7.36 28.20 0.71
C LYS A 342 7.24 27.11 1.77
N ARG A 343 6.47 27.36 2.83
CA ARG A 343 6.44 26.49 4.03
C ARG A 343 5.74 25.15 3.78
N ASN A 344 4.60 25.13 3.10
CA ASN A 344 3.91 23.90 2.70
C ASN A 344 3.19 24.10 1.36
N GLY A 345 3.33 23.10 0.48
CA GLY A 345 2.58 23.06 -0.77
C GLY A 345 2.57 21.64 -1.31
N VAL A 346 1.59 21.37 -2.17
CA VAL A 346 1.41 20.09 -2.84
C VAL A 346 1.18 20.33 -4.33
N ASN A 347 1.81 19.52 -5.16
CA ASN A 347 1.53 19.40 -6.57
C ASN A 347 0.43 18.36 -6.72
N ILE A 348 -0.71 18.79 -7.27
CA ILE A 348 -1.85 17.93 -7.57
C ILE A 348 -1.76 17.58 -9.05
N SER A 349 -1.56 16.30 -9.36
CA SER A 349 -1.50 15.81 -10.72
C SER A 349 -2.64 14.85 -11.01
N PHE A 350 -3.23 14.94 -12.20
CA PHE A 350 -4.37 14.12 -12.60
C PHE A 350 -4.42 14.00 -14.12
N ASN A 351 -5.18 13.03 -14.61
CA ASN A 351 -5.45 12.88 -16.03
C ASN A 351 -6.89 13.29 -16.32
N VAL A 352 -7.08 13.96 -17.47
CA VAL A 352 -8.37 14.07 -18.14
C VAL A 352 -8.26 13.29 -19.44
N GLU A 353 -9.16 12.34 -19.64
CA GLU A 353 -9.12 11.42 -20.79
C GLU A 353 -10.44 11.50 -21.55
N ASN A 354 -10.35 11.76 -22.84
CA ASN A 354 -11.45 11.55 -23.76
C ASN A 354 -11.62 10.05 -23.97
N VAL A 355 -12.82 9.55 -23.70
CA VAL A 355 -13.20 8.15 -23.79
C VAL A 355 -14.33 7.94 -24.78
N SER A 356 -14.49 8.84 -25.74
CA SER A 356 -15.38 8.68 -26.89
C SER A 356 -14.61 8.65 -28.21
N GLY A 357 -15.31 8.17 -29.25
CA GLY A 357 -14.81 8.05 -30.63
C GLY A 357 -14.69 9.36 -31.39
N GLU A 358 -14.94 10.48 -30.71
CA GLU A 358 -15.09 11.79 -31.31
C GLU A 358 -14.01 12.73 -30.76
N ASN A 359 -13.61 13.71 -31.57
CA ASN A 359 -12.82 14.83 -31.05
C ASN A 359 -13.77 15.73 -30.23
N LEU A 360 -13.29 16.20 -29.08
CA LEU A 360 -14.00 17.12 -28.20
C LEU A 360 -13.29 18.46 -28.21
N SER A 361 -14.02 19.56 -28.32
CA SER A 361 -13.48 20.92 -28.14
C SER A 361 -14.12 21.56 -26.92
N ASP A 362 -13.48 22.59 -26.37
CA ASP A 362 -14.08 23.45 -25.34
C ASP A 362 -14.47 22.71 -24.04
N ALA A 363 -13.66 21.73 -23.64
CA ALA A 363 -13.79 21.10 -22.33
C ALA A 363 -13.09 21.97 -21.26
N GLU A 364 -13.88 22.65 -20.42
CA GLU A 364 -13.39 23.49 -19.33
C GLU A 364 -12.94 22.60 -18.16
N VAL A 365 -11.64 22.59 -17.87
CA VAL A 365 -11.09 21.92 -16.68
C VAL A 365 -10.85 22.97 -15.60
N THR A 366 -11.32 22.69 -14.39
CA THR A 366 -11.12 23.54 -13.21
C THR A 366 -10.61 22.72 -12.04
N VAL A 367 -9.74 23.34 -11.24
CA VAL A 367 -9.30 22.82 -9.93
C VAL A 367 -9.61 23.89 -8.91
N LYS A 368 -10.32 23.54 -7.84
CA LYS A 368 -10.84 24.49 -6.86
C LYS A 368 -10.74 23.94 -5.44
N GLY A 369 -10.22 24.74 -4.52
CA GLY A 369 -10.32 24.50 -3.07
C GLY A 369 -11.60 25.09 -2.46
N ASP A 370 -11.58 25.33 -1.15
CA ASP A 370 -12.67 25.92 -0.37
C ASP A 370 -12.94 27.39 -0.75
N GLY A 371 -11.94 28.07 -1.34
CA GLY A 371 -12.02 29.45 -1.81
C GLY A 371 -12.02 29.55 -3.34
N ASP A 372 -10.87 29.92 -3.89
CA ASP A 372 -10.70 30.30 -5.29
C ASP A 372 -10.30 29.14 -6.21
N TYR A 373 -10.38 29.40 -7.53
CA TYR A 373 -9.84 28.50 -8.54
C TYR A 373 -8.32 28.49 -8.46
N LEU A 374 -7.76 27.30 -8.28
CA LEU A 374 -6.32 27.04 -8.38
C LEU A 374 -5.88 26.93 -9.84
N TYR A 375 -6.79 26.45 -10.70
CA TYR A 375 -6.56 26.28 -12.12
C TYR A 375 -7.88 26.33 -12.88
N ARG A 376 -7.84 26.90 -14.09
CA ARG A 376 -8.92 26.91 -15.06
C ARG A 376 -8.35 26.99 -16.47
N GLU A 377 -8.71 26.05 -17.34
CA GLU A 377 -8.30 26.06 -18.74
C GLU A 377 -9.36 25.39 -19.63
N ASN A 378 -9.51 25.86 -20.86
CA ASN A 378 -10.30 25.17 -21.88
C ASN A 378 -9.39 24.30 -22.73
N LEU A 379 -9.71 23.01 -22.80
CA LEU A 379 -8.92 22.02 -23.51
C LEU A 379 -9.73 21.39 -24.64
N SER A 380 -9.06 21.14 -25.76
CA SER A 380 -9.57 20.26 -26.82
C SER A 380 -8.89 18.90 -26.73
N PHE A 381 -9.63 17.84 -27.05
CA PHE A 381 -9.15 16.47 -27.05
C PHE A 381 -9.41 15.84 -28.42
N LYS A 382 -8.40 15.19 -28.99
CA LYS A 382 -8.63 14.22 -30.06
C LYS A 382 -9.41 13.03 -29.49
N LYS A 383 -10.04 12.25 -30.38
CA LYS A 383 -10.62 10.94 -30.03
C LYS A 383 -9.63 10.16 -29.16
N TRP A 384 -10.09 9.65 -28.02
CA TRP A 384 -9.29 8.81 -27.13
C TRP A 384 -8.05 9.46 -26.49
N GLU A 385 -7.88 10.78 -26.63
CA GLU A 385 -6.71 11.47 -26.11
C GLU A 385 -6.74 11.57 -24.58
N LYS A 386 -5.58 11.35 -23.98
CA LYS A 386 -5.33 11.59 -22.55
C LYS A 386 -4.42 12.80 -22.39
N LYS A 387 -4.82 13.76 -21.55
CA LYS A 387 -3.98 14.87 -21.12
C LYS A 387 -3.70 14.78 -19.64
N LYS A 388 -2.42 14.91 -19.28
CA LYS A 388 -1.97 14.99 -17.89
C LYS A 388 -1.86 16.45 -17.48
N LEU A 389 -2.48 16.81 -16.38
CA LEU A 389 -2.47 18.14 -15.80
C LEU A 389 -1.80 18.10 -14.42
N SER A 390 -1.27 19.25 -14.02
CA SER A 390 -0.52 19.40 -12.78
C SER A 390 -0.70 20.83 -12.27
N VAL A 391 -1.08 20.96 -11.01
CA VAL A 391 -1.40 22.24 -10.36
C VAL A 391 -0.66 22.32 -9.04
N ASP A 392 0.15 23.35 -8.87
CA ASP A 392 0.78 23.65 -7.60
C ASP A 392 -0.21 24.34 -6.67
N TYR A 393 -0.37 23.80 -5.47
CA TYR A 393 -1.21 24.37 -4.43
C TYR A 393 -0.39 24.65 -3.16
N TYR A 394 -0.30 25.92 -2.78
CA TYR A 394 0.41 26.36 -1.57
C TYR A 394 -0.60 26.82 -0.53
N PHE A 395 -0.36 26.50 0.74
CA PHE A 395 -1.29 26.80 1.83
C PHE A 395 -0.55 27.18 3.11
N ASP A 396 -1.12 28.14 3.84
CA ASP A 396 -0.59 28.64 5.12
C ASP A 396 -1.43 28.17 6.32
N ASN A 397 -2.67 27.74 6.08
CA ASN A 397 -3.57 27.26 7.12
C ASN A 397 -3.40 25.76 7.38
N THR A 398 -3.66 25.37 8.62
CA THR A 398 -3.68 23.97 9.07
C THR A 398 -5.08 23.40 8.95
N GLY A 399 -5.20 22.10 8.70
CA GLY A 399 -6.48 21.41 8.56
C GLY A 399 -6.55 20.54 7.31
N ASP A 400 -7.65 19.80 7.19
CA ASP A 400 -7.94 19.04 5.98
C ASP A 400 -8.75 19.92 5.02
N GLU A 401 -8.46 19.85 3.73
CA GLU A 401 -9.26 20.48 2.69
C GLU A 401 -9.52 19.49 1.55
N THR A 402 -10.71 19.56 0.95
CA THR A 402 -11.03 18.80 -0.25
C THR A 402 -10.85 19.69 -1.48
N ILE A 403 -9.91 19.32 -2.34
CA ILE A 403 -9.72 19.96 -3.64
C ILE A 403 -10.59 19.24 -4.66
N ASN A 404 -11.49 20.01 -5.29
CA ASN A 404 -12.40 19.56 -6.33
C ASN A 404 -11.76 19.79 -7.70
N ILE A 405 -11.81 18.76 -8.55
CA ILE A 405 -11.36 18.78 -9.94
C ILE A 405 -12.60 18.55 -10.79
N GLN A 406 -12.94 19.50 -11.65
CA GLN A 406 -14.12 19.40 -12.51
C GLN A 406 -13.70 19.55 -13.96
N CYS A 407 -14.31 18.76 -14.84
CA CYS A 407 -14.26 18.94 -16.27
C CYS A 407 -15.69 19.11 -16.77
N ARG A 408 -15.98 20.24 -17.43
CA ARG A 408 -17.27 20.50 -18.05
C ARG A 408 -17.11 20.51 -19.56
N HIS A 409 -17.97 19.79 -20.25
CA HIS A 409 -18.07 19.83 -21.71
C HIS A 409 -19.53 19.94 -22.08
N ASN A 410 -19.92 21.05 -22.72
CA ASN A 410 -21.33 21.44 -22.89
C ASN A 410 -22.07 21.50 -21.54
N GLU A 411 -23.21 20.81 -21.41
CA GLU A 411 -24.00 20.73 -20.17
C GLU A 411 -23.52 19.61 -19.22
N THR A 412 -22.47 18.89 -19.61
CA THR A 412 -22.05 17.63 -18.98
C THR A 412 -20.90 17.87 -18.02
N LEU A 413 -21.03 17.36 -16.79
CA LEU A 413 -20.07 17.54 -15.70
C LEU A 413 -19.40 16.22 -15.34
N PHE A 414 -18.08 16.25 -15.18
CA PHE A 414 -17.25 15.16 -14.68
C PHE A 414 -16.46 15.68 -13.49
N ASN A 415 -16.58 15.05 -12.32
CA ASN A 415 -15.86 15.44 -11.12
C ASN A 415 -14.85 14.38 -10.67
N GLY A 416 -13.79 14.85 -10.04
CA GLY A 416 -12.88 14.11 -9.19
C GLY A 416 -12.50 14.97 -7.99
N GLN A 417 -11.97 14.38 -6.93
CA GLN A 417 -11.53 15.16 -5.77
C GLN A 417 -10.35 14.48 -5.09
N ILE A 418 -9.59 15.27 -4.34
CA ILE A 418 -8.52 14.78 -3.47
C ILE A 418 -8.55 15.54 -2.16
N LYS A 419 -8.37 14.81 -1.05
CA LYS A 419 -8.28 15.39 0.29
C LYS A 419 -6.82 15.68 0.61
N ILE A 420 -6.50 16.96 0.81
CA ILE A 420 -5.17 17.43 1.17
C ILE A 420 -5.11 17.60 2.70
N ASN A 421 -4.17 16.91 3.34
CA ASN A 421 -3.87 17.11 4.76
C ASN A 421 -2.83 18.22 4.91
N LYS A 422 -3.27 19.45 5.22
CA LYS A 422 -2.37 20.59 5.37
C LYS A 422 -1.56 20.58 6.67
N ASN A 423 -1.85 19.65 7.58
CA ASN A 423 -1.03 19.43 8.77
C ASN A 423 0.22 18.60 8.46
N LYS A 424 0.33 18.03 7.25
CA LYS A 424 1.51 17.26 6.83
C LYS A 424 2.67 18.23 6.56
N GLU A 425 3.50 18.43 7.58
CA GLU A 425 4.70 19.27 7.51
C GLU A 425 5.83 18.52 6.76
N ILE A 426 6.32 19.10 5.66
CA ILE A 426 7.48 18.57 4.94
C ILE A 426 8.72 18.85 5.78
N LYS A 427 9.42 17.80 6.21
CA LYS A 427 10.63 17.94 7.02
C LYS A 427 11.83 18.33 6.17
N LYS A 428 12.56 19.35 6.59
CA LYS A 428 13.70 19.94 5.86
C LYS A 428 15.02 19.44 6.43
N ILE A 429 15.85 18.83 5.59
CA ILE A 429 17.13 18.21 5.94
C ILE A 429 18.26 18.90 5.16
N LEU A 430 19.24 19.42 5.88
CA LEU A 430 20.46 19.98 5.32
C LEU A 430 21.59 18.97 5.41
N PHE A 431 22.26 18.65 4.31
CA PHE A 431 23.55 17.97 4.32
C PHE A 431 24.65 19.01 4.14
N ASP A 432 25.58 19.07 5.09
CA ASP A 432 26.74 19.96 4.99
C ASP A 432 27.72 19.43 3.92
N GLY A 433 27.93 20.26 2.90
CA GLY A 433 29.02 20.14 1.93
C GLY A 433 29.86 21.42 1.84
N ALA A 434 29.60 22.44 2.66
CA ALA A 434 30.27 23.73 2.63
C ALA A 434 31.73 23.62 3.08
N HIS A 435 32.01 22.63 3.93
CA HIS A 435 33.32 22.36 4.50
C HIS A 435 34.10 21.29 3.72
N LYS A 436 33.73 21.10 2.44
CA LYS A 436 34.34 20.14 1.51
C LYS A 436 34.37 18.73 2.11
N ASN A 437 33.28 18.32 2.75
CA ASN A 437 33.20 17.07 3.49
C ASN A 437 33.51 15.89 2.55
N ILE A 438 34.13 14.83 3.08
CA ILE A 438 34.87 13.83 2.28
C ILE A 438 33.98 13.05 1.29
N PHE A 439 32.65 13.21 1.36
CA PHE A 439 31.69 12.64 0.40
C PHE A 439 30.58 13.60 -0.04
N ALA A 440 30.77 14.92 0.11
CA ALA A 440 29.73 15.90 -0.20
C ALA A 440 29.23 15.85 -1.66
N ASP A 441 30.07 15.39 -2.59
CA ASP A 441 29.72 15.25 -4.00
C ASP A 441 29.02 13.91 -4.33
N ASP A 442 28.93 12.98 -3.37
CA ASP A 442 28.44 11.61 -3.55
C ASP A 442 27.18 11.32 -2.69
N MET A 443 26.31 12.33 -2.53
CA MET A 443 25.07 12.24 -1.73
C MET A 443 23.78 12.43 -2.57
N ASN A 444 23.85 12.25 -3.89
CA ASN A 444 22.73 12.55 -4.77
C ASN A 444 21.56 11.58 -4.56
N LYS A 445 21.84 10.28 -4.37
CA LYS A 445 20.81 9.26 -4.16
C LYS A 445 20.09 9.44 -2.83
N ILE A 446 20.78 9.85 -1.76
CA ILE A 446 20.09 10.07 -0.48
C ILE A 446 19.15 11.25 -0.56
N VAL A 447 19.60 12.34 -1.18
CA VAL A 447 18.77 13.52 -1.41
C VAL A 447 17.55 13.15 -2.25
N GLU A 448 17.75 12.45 -3.36
CA GLU A 448 16.65 11.98 -4.21
C GLU A 448 15.67 11.07 -3.44
N ARG A 449 16.19 10.16 -2.60
CA ARG A 449 15.39 9.23 -1.82
C ARG A 449 14.59 9.96 -0.75
N LEU A 450 15.18 10.90 -0.02
CA LEU A 450 14.46 11.71 0.98
C LEU A 450 13.36 12.55 0.31
N ASN A 451 13.68 13.17 -0.82
CA ASN A 451 12.73 13.92 -1.65
C ASN A 451 11.55 13.05 -2.14
N LYS A 452 11.78 11.75 -2.38
CA LYS A 452 10.72 10.76 -2.70
C LYS A 452 9.90 10.30 -1.48
N ASN A 453 10.34 10.56 -0.26
CA ASN A 453 9.71 10.13 0.99
C ASN A 453 9.16 11.30 1.83
N ASP A 454 8.68 12.35 1.15
CA ASP A 454 8.06 13.54 1.78
C ASP A 454 9.00 14.37 2.69
N TYR A 455 10.30 14.34 2.41
CA TYR A 455 11.28 15.27 2.98
C TYR A 455 11.74 16.28 1.92
N TYR A 456 12.23 17.44 2.34
CA TYR A 456 13.04 18.31 1.51
C TYR A 456 14.49 18.15 1.93
N ALA A 457 15.32 17.58 1.08
CA ALA A 457 16.75 17.40 1.34
C ALA A 457 17.60 18.14 0.30
N ARG A 458 18.73 18.69 0.74
CA ARG A 458 19.77 19.22 -0.16
C ARG A 458 21.16 19.13 0.46
N VAL A 459 22.17 19.07 -0.39
CA VAL A 459 23.58 19.32 0.00
C VAL A 459 23.85 20.81 -0.17
N GLU A 460 24.34 21.47 0.88
CA GLU A 460 24.69 22.88 0.89
C GLU A 460 26.19 23.06 0.78
N LYS A 461 26.64 23.91 -0.16
CA LYS A 461 28.07 24.18 -0.40
C LYS A 461 28.49 25.58 0.04
N SER A 462 27.55 26.41 0.48
CA SER A 462 27.82 27.76 0.99
C SER A 462 28.02 27.77 2.50
N ILE A 463 29.19 28.27 2.93
CA ILE A 463 29.51 28.51 4.34
C ILE A 463 28.56 29.56 4.95
N GLU A 464 28.08 30.52 4.16
CA GLU A 464 27.13 31.54 4.64
C GLU A 464 25.81 30.92 5.12
N ILE A 465 25.45 29.76 4.59
CA ILE A 465 24.23 29.03 4.95
C ILE A 465 24.53 28.00 6.05
N ALA A 466 25.62 27.23 5.90
CA ALA A 466 25.98 26.17 6.85
C ALA A 466 26.45 26.70 8.22
N ASP A 467 26.99 27.92 8.29
CA ASP A 467 27.54 28.51 9.52
C ASP A 467 26.65 29.60 10.13
N ASP A 468 25.50 29.93 9.54
CA ASP A 468 24.58 30.95 10.05
C ASP A 468 23.36 30.32 10.71
N TYR A 469 23.21 30.54 12.02
CA TYR A 469 22.04 30.15 12.79
C TYR A 469 20.71 30.54 12.12
N ASN A 470 20.58 31.74 11.54
CA ASN A 470 19.33 32.20 10.92
C ASN A 470 18.97 31.40 9.65
N GLU A 471 19.95 30.77 9.03
CA GLU A 471 19.75 29.85 7.92
C GLU A 471 19.48 28.43 8.42
N LEU A 472 20.22 27.97 9.44
CA LEU A 472 20.06 26.63 10.02
C LEU A 472 18.67 26.40 10.62
N ILE A 473 18.06 27.40 11.26
CA ILE A 473 16.70 27.27 11.85
C ILE A 473 15.61 26.96 10.82
N LYS A 474 15.89 27.10 9.52
CA LYS A 474 14.97 26.73 8.44
C LYS A 474 14.91 25.21 8.22
N TYR A 475 15.77 24.43 8.87
CA TYR A 475 15.88 22.98 8.73
C TYR A 475 15.53 22.25 10.02
N ASP A 476 14.79 21.15 9.91
CA ASP A 476 14.48 20.25 11.02
C ASP A 476 15.71 19.41 11.44
N ALA A 477 16.58 19.06 10.49
CA ALA A 477 17.86 18.43 10.77
C ALA A 477 19.01 18.96 9.91
N VAL A 478 20.21 18.95 10.49
CA VAL A 478 21.48 19.22 9.83
C VAL A 478 22.38 18.00 9.98
N VAL A 479 22.88 17.48 8.86
CA VAL A 479 23.79 16.33 8.77
C VAL A 479 25.18 16.83 8.44
N VAL A 480 26.15 16.55 9.31
CA VAL A 480 27.56 16.91 9.12
C VAL A 480 28.38 15.62 9.08
N THR A 481 29.02 15.39 7.93
CA THR A 481 30.03 14.33 7.76
C THR A 481 31.44 14.90 7.93
N ALA A 482 32.45 14.04 8.05
CA ALA A 482 33.83 14.48 8.26
C ALA A 482 34.31 15.53 7.22
N PRO A 483 34.67 16.77 7.63
CA PRO A 483 35.17 17.80 6.72
C PRO A 483 36.55 17.41 6.15
N ASN A 484 36.86 17.69 4.88
CA ASN A 484 38.16 17.32 4.30
C ASN A 484 39.29 18.28 4.72
N LYS A 485 38.96 19.49 5.17
CA LYS A 485 39.92 20.43 5.77
C LYS A 485 39.39 20.91 7.10
N VAL A 486 40.18 20.75 8.15
CA VAL A 486 39.97 21.49 9.40
C VAL A 486 40.32 22.94 9.11
N PHE A 487 39.44 23.86 9.47
CA PHE A 487 39.53 25.26 9.08
C PHE A 487 40.84 25.89 9.57
N ASP A 488 41.54 26.59 8.66
CA ASP A 488 42.79 27.30 8.96
C ASP A 488 42.57 28.55 9.84
N LEU A 489 41.31 28.99 10.03
CA LEU A 489 40.93 30.23 10.72
C LEU A 489 40.04 29.94 11.95
N ILE A 490 40.54 30.32 13.13
CA ILE A 490 39.87 30.12 14.43
C ILE A 490 38.49 30.81 14.48
N ASP A 491 38.35 32.00 13.88
CA ASP A 491 37.10 32.77 13.93
C ASP A 491 35.95 32.09 13.16
N GLN A 492 36.26 31.38 12.06
CA GLN A 492 35.25 30.63 11.29
C GLN A 492 34.72 29.43 12.08
N ASN A 493 35.63 28.69 12.73
CA ASN A 493 35.26 27.59 13.64
C ASN A 493 34.32 28.06 14.76
N MET A 494 34.62 29.21 15.36
CA MET A 494 33.79 29.77 16.43
C MET A 494 32.38 30.10 15.95
N LYS A 495 32.23 30.67 14.74
CA LYS A 495 30.91 30.98 14.18
C LYS A 495 30.08 29.71 14.00
N LEU A 496 30.61 28.69 13.34
CA LEU A 496 29.96 27.40 13.15
C LEU A 496 29.56 26.77 14.49
N PHE A 497 30.45 26.74 15.47
CA PHE A 497 30.18 26.19 16.80
C PHE A 497 29.04 26.92 17.52
N ILE A 498 29.05 28.26 17.51
CA ILE A 498 27.98 29.06 18.13
C ILE A 498 26.65 28.80 17.42
N SER A 499 26.65 28.76 16.09
CA SER A 499 25.44 28.52 15.29
C SER A 499 24.86 27.14 15.54
N MET A 500 25.68 26.08 15.55
CA MET A 500 25.24 24.71 15.82
C MET A 500 24.76 24.53 17.26
N ASN A 501 25.44 25.14 18.24
CA ASN A 501 24.98 25.14 19.63
C ASN A 501 23.57 25.74 19.73
N LYS A 502 23.38 26.96 19.21
CA LYS A 502 22.09 27.65 19.24
C LYS A 502 21.02 26.89 18.47
N TYR A 503 21.37 26.32 17.32
CA TYR A 503 20.47 25.53 16.50
C TYR A 503 19.91 24.34 17.27
N VAL A 504 20.79 23.50 17.83
CA VAL A 504 20.37 22.31 18.59
C VAL A 504 19.67 22.71 19.88
N TYR A 505 20.21 23.68 20.62
CA TYR A 505 19.60 24.13 21.89
C TYR A 505 18.14 24.58 21.70
N ASN A 506 17.82 25.21 20.57
CA ASN A 506 16.47 25.71 20.24
C ASN A 506 15.57 24.70 19.51
N GLY A 507 15.93 23.41 19.45
CA GLY A 507 15.05 22.35 18.92
C GLY A 507 15.51 21.72 17.60
N GLY A 508 16.60 22.19 17.00
CA GLY A 508 17.20 21.58 15.83
C GLY A 508 17.76 20.18 16.10
N THR A 509 17.82 19.34 15.07
CA THR A 509 18.47 18.02 15.15
C THR A 509 19.82 18.04 14.45
N LEU A 510 20.91 17.75 15.16
CA LEU A 510 22.24 17.61 14.58
C LEU A 510 22.59 16.12 14.42
N ILE A 511 22.98 15.70 13.22
CA ILE A 511 23.44 14.34 12.92
C ILE A 511 24.91 14.41 12.52
N LEU A 512 25.79 13.84 13.34
CA LEU A 512 27.23 13.78 13.11
C LEU A 512 27.65 12.37 12.70
N ALA A 513 28.29 12.26 11.53
CA ALA A 513 28.70 11.00 10.94
C ALA A 513 30.22 10.97 10.74
N GLY A 514 30.91 10.17 11.55
CA GLY A 514 32.36 9.99 11.49
C GLY A 514 32.75 8.62 10.93
N TYR A 515 33.90 8.54 10.26
CA TYR A 515 34.47 7.28 9.80
C TYR A 515 36.00 7.35 9.77
N ASN A 516 36.65 6.19 9.78
CA ASN A 516 38.10 6.08 9.84
C ASN A 516 38.72 5.98 8.44
N ASP A 517 39.56 6.95 8.11
CA ASP A 517 40.43 7.00 6.93
C ASP A 517 41.73 7.74 7.27
N LYS A 518 42.75 7.59 6.42
CA LYS A 518 44.06 8.23 6.56
C LYS A 518 43.99 9.76 6.66
N THR A 519 42.95 10.38 6.12
CA THR A 519 42.78 11.85 6.12
C THR A 519 41.80 12.34 7.18
N THR A 520 41.23 11.46 8.00
CA THR A 520 40.09 11.80 8.89
C THR A 520 40.46 12.06 10.34
N GLU A 521 41.71 11.88 10.77
CA GLU A 521 42.12 12.11 12.16
C GLU A 521 41.81 13.53 12.63
N ALA A 522 42.32 14.55 11.93
CA ALA A 522 42.05 15.95 12.24
C ALA A 522 40.55 16.32 12.08
N PRO A 523 39.85 15.89 11.01
CA PRO A 523 38.40 16.05 10.89
C PRO A 523 37.59 15.48 12.06
N ILE A 524 37.93 14.29 12.57
CA ILE A 524 37.23 13.68 13.70
C ILE A 524 37.54 14.41 15.02
N ILE A 525 38.76 14.91 15.19
CA ILE A 525 39.09 15.80 16.31
C ILE A 525 38.23 17.07 16.25
N PHE A 526 38.08 17.67 15.07
CA PHE A 526 37.17 18.80 14.87
C PHE A 526 35.71 18.46 15.20
N MET A 527 35.21 17.29 14.77
CA MET A 527 33.87 16.83 15.13
C MET A 527 33.70 16.60 16.64
N ASN A 528 34.75 16.17 17.34
CA ASN A 528 34.74 16.06 18.80
C ASN A 528 34.60 17.43 19.49
N GLU A 529 35.17 18.49 18.92
CA GLU A 529 34.97 19.87 19.41
C GLU A 529 33.51 20.31 19.22
N LEU A 530 32.90 19.97 18.08
CA LEU A 530 31.47 20.22 17.85
C LEU A 530 30.58 19.44 18.83
N LEU A 531 30.89 18.16 19.08
CA LEU A 531 30.23 17.33 20.10
C LEU A 531 30.35 17.96 21.50
N ARG A 532 31.51 18.51 21.85
CA ARG A 532 31.71 19.23 23.12
C ARG A 532 30.81 20.45 23.22
N VAL A 533 30.70 21.23 22.14
CA VAL A 533 29.88 22.45 22.09
C VAL A 533 28.39 22.15 22.25
N VAL A 534 27.91 20.99 21.80
CA VAL A 534 26.52 20.53 22.01
C VAL A 534 26.35 19.63 23.25
N TYR A 535 27.30 19.67 24.18
CA TYR A 535 27.28 18.91 25.45
C TYR A 535 27.02 17.40 25.25
N SER A 536 27.59 16.82 24.20
CA SER A 536 27.49 15.38 23.98
C SER A 536 28.17 14.60 25.11
N PRO A 537 27.51 13.57 25.67
CA PRO A 537 28.09 12.73 26.71
C PRO A 537 29.11 11.72 26.14
N VAL A 538 29.22 11.65 24.81
CA VAL A 538 30.18 10.81 24.08
C VAL A 538 31.04 11.61 23.10
N ARG A 539 32.20 11.05 22.76
CA ARG A 539 33.09 11.52 21.69
C ARG A 539 33.66 10.33 20.91
N PHE A 540 34.11 10.56 19.68
CA PHE A 540 34.90 9.57 18.95
C PHE A 540 36.22 9.32 19.68
N ARG A 541 36.61 8.05 19.81
CA ARG A 541 37.84 7.67 20.49
C ARG A 541 39.05 8.03 19.64
N VAL A 542 39.96 8.72 20.28
CA VAL A 542 41.27 9.11 19.77
C VAL A 542 42.29 8.70 20.83
N ASP A 543 43.39 8.07 20.42
CA ASP A 543 44.47 7.68 21.34
C ASP A 543 45.44 8.84 21.66
N GLU A 544 46.47 8.57 22.46
CA GLU A 544 47.48 9.56 22.86
C GLU A 544 48.30 10.13 21.70
N LYS A 545 48.32 9.44 20.55
CA LYS A 545 49.01 9.84 19.33
C LYS A 545 48.05 10.42 18.28
N PHE A 546 46.84 10.76 18.68
CA PHE A 546 45.78 11.26 17.81
C PHE A 546 45.24 10.26 16.78
N ALA A 547 45.54 8.96 16.93
CA ALA A 547 45.04 7.93 16.04
C ALA A 547 43.60 7.52 16.40
N LEU A 548 42.79 7.29 15.37
CA LEU A 548 41.41 6.81 15.51
C LEU A 548 41.38 5.32 15.82
N ILE A 549 40.46 4.91 16.70
CA ILE A 549 40.29 3.51 17.09
C ILE A 549 39.17 2.85 16.26
N PRO A 550 39.50 1.97 15.29
CA PRO A 550 38.51 1.34 14.44
C PRO A 550 37.73 0.24 15.18
N ILE A 551 36.47 0.10 14.77
CA ILE A 551 35.59 -1.03 15.07
C ILE A 551 35.64 -1.98 13.86
N GLY A 552 35.68 -3.28 14.13
CA GLY A 552 35.49 -4.32 13.13
C GLY A 552 34.59 -5.45 13.65
N ASP A 553 34.42 -6.49 12.86
CA ASP A 553 33.80 -7.75 13.29
C ASP A 553 34.62 -8.90 12.70
N ASP A 554 34.76 -10.02 13.42
CA ASP A 554 35.53 -11.17 12.93
C ASP A 554 34.68 -12.16 12.13
N THR A 555 33.35 -12.00 12.15
CA THR A 555 32.39 -12.98 11.64
C THR A 555 31.33 -12.39 10.72
N ASN A 556 30.79 -11.21 11.05
CA ASN A 556 29.66 -10.59 10.39
C ASN A 556 30.14 -9.34 9.65
N ASN A 557 30.65 -9.56 8.43
CA ASN A 557 31.21 -8.49 7.61
C ASN A 557 30.63 -8.51 6.21
N PHE A 558 30.59 -7.34 5.59
CA PHE A 558 30.22 -7.21 4.19
C PHE A 558 31.44 -7.57 3.32
N ARG A 559 31.26 -8.54 2.42
CA ARG A 559 32.31 -9.00 1.48
C ARG A 559 33.62 -9.44 2.16
N ASP A 560 33.50 -10.07 3.33
CA ASP A 560 34.62 -10.60 4.11
C ASP A 560 35.68 -9.55 4.53
N ASP A 561 35.32 -8.26 4.52
CA ASP A 561 36.20 -7.19 5.00
C ASP A 561 35.86 -6.82 6.45
N SER A 562 36.74 -7.19 7.39
CA SER A 562 36.63 -6.86 8.82
C SER A 562 36.44 -5.37 9.14
N LYS A 563 36.77 -4.47 8.20
CA LYS A 563 36.56 -3.02 8.36
C LYS A 563 35.16 -2.57 7.93
N ILE A 564 34.35 -3.48 7.41
CA ILE A 564 33.00 -3.26 6.94
C ILE A 564 32.02 -4.17 7.72
N PRO A 565 31.92 -4.02 9.05
CA PRO A 565 31.07 -4.85 9.89
C PRO A 565 29.58 -4.66 9.57
N VAL A 566 28.82 -5.75 9.71
CA VAL A 566 27.35 -5.82 9.53
C VAL A 566 26.69 -5.97 10.89
N PHE A 567 25.72 -5.10 11.18
CA PHE A 567 24.98 -5.07 12.43
C PHE A 567 23.53 -5.47 12.23
N ASN A 568 23.12 -6.49 12.97
CA ASN A 568 21.72 -6.93 13.08
C ASN A 568 21.05 -6.39 14.36
N ASN A 569 21.85 -6.01 15.37
CA ASN A 569 21.37 -5.45 16.63
C ASN A 569 21.19 -3.93 16.52
N ILE A 570 20.24 -3.54 15.68
CA ILE A 570 19.89 -2.16 15.37
C ILE A 570 18.53 -1.81 15.98
N GLU A 571 18.38 -0.55 16.36
CA GLU A 571 17.08 -0.06 16.81
C GLU A 571 16.10 -0.07 15.63
N LYS A 572 14.96 -0.74 15.85
CA LYS A 572 13.80 -0.73 14.96
C LYS A 572 12.81 0.31 15.46
N PHE A 573 12.50 1.27 14.61
CA PHE A 573 11.66 2.41 15.01
C PHE A 573 10.17 2.16 14.75
N ASP A 574 9.85 1.16 13.93
CA ASP A 574 8.49 0.68 13.69
C ASP A 574 8.43 -0.85 13.86
N LYS A 575 7.33 -1.36 14.42
CA LYS A 575 7.17 -2.81 14.65
C LYS A 575 7.03 -3.60 13.36
N ASP A 576 6.54 -2.94 12.31
CA ASP A 576 6.28 -3.54 11.01
C ASP A 576 7.41 -3.26 10.01
N ASP A 577 8.55 -2.69 10.44
CA ASP A 577 9.68 -2.47 9.54
C ASP A 577 10.39 -3.77 9.12
N SER A 578 10.74 -3.85 7.83
CA SER A 578 11.46 -5.00 7.25
C SER A 578 12.98 -4.88 7.38
N ILE A 579 13.47 -3.99 8.25
CA ILE A 579 14.90 -3.66 8.37
C ILE A 579 15.56 -4.77 9.18
N ASN A 580 16.50 -5.49 8.57
CA ASN A 580 17.15 -6.65 9.17
C ASN A 580 18.60 -6.34 9.55
N SER A 581 19.32 -5.65 8.69
CA SER A 581 20.76 -5.42 8.88
C SER A 581 21.24 -4.17 8.17
N ILE A 582 22.23 -3.51 8.77
CA ILE A 582 22.99 -2.43 8.13
C ILE A 582 24.47 -2.76 8.18
N TYR A 583 25.26 -2.16 7.29
CA TYR A 583 26.71 -2.21 7.39
C TYR A 583 27.29 -0.83 7.68
N LEU A 584 28.45 -0.81 8.34
CA LEU A 584 29.20 0.40 8.63
C LEU A 584 30.56 0.34 7.93
N LYS A 585 30.98 1.41 7.27
CA LYS A 585 32.26 1.50 6.56
C LYS A 585 33.32 2.18 7.41
N ASN A 586 34.37 1.44 7.78
CA ASN A 586 35.44 1.88 8.67
C ASN A 586 34.95 2.61 9.94
N PRO A 587 34.05 2.01 10.74
CA PRO A 587 33.54 2.67 11.93
C PRO A 587 34.65 2.94 12.98
N ILE A 588 34.48 4.02 13.75
CA ILE A 588 35.29 4.47 14.90
C ILE A 588 34.56 4.23 16.22
N GLU A 589 35.28 3.82 17.26
CA GLU A 589 34.70 3.63 18.61
C GLU A 589 34.25 4.95 19.25
N PHE A 590 33.15 4.90 20.02
CA PHE A 590 32.76 5.96 20.94
C PHE A 590 33.31 5.75 22.35
N VAL A 591 33.59 6.84 23.05
CA VAL A 591 33.85 6.86 24.49
C VAL A 591 32.96 7.85 25.19
N SER A 592 32.52 7.47 26.39
CA SER A 592 31.87 8.40 27.30
C SER A 592 32.90 9.34 27.93
N LEU A 593 32.47 10.56 28.25
CA LEU A 593 33.30 11.53 28.95
C LEU A 593 33.53 11.17 30.43
N ASN A 594 32.64 10.36 31.03
CA ASN A 594 32.68 9.97 32.43
C ASN A 594 33.21 8.53 32.66
N GLY A 595 33.65 7.83 31.60
CA GLY A 595 34.15 6.46 31.66
C GLY A 595 33.09 5.36 31.82
N LEU A 596 31.80 5.71 31.90
CA LEU A 596 30.71 4.72 31.93
C LEU A 596 30.50 4.07 30.55
N PRO A 597 29.97 2.86 30.47
CA PRO A 597 29.57 2.26 29.20
C PRO A 597 28.54 3.13 28.47
N VAL A 598 28.71 3.32 27.16
CA VAL A 598 27.91 4.25 26.34
C VAL A 598 26.41 3.95 26.45
N ASN A 599 26.03 2.67 26.43
CA ASN A 599 24.62 2.26 26.47
C ASN A 599 23.99 2.38 27.87
N LYS A 600 24.79 2.73 28.89
CA LYS A 600 24.32 2.97 30.27
C LYS A 600 24.29 4.46 30.63
N LEU A 601 24.62 5.34 29.70
CA LEU A 601 24.58 6.78 29.93
C LEU A 601 23.15 7.27 30.06
N TYR A 602 22.92 8.15 31.04
CA TYR A 602 21.64 8.83 31.19
C TYR A 602 21.37 9.73 29.98
N ASN A 603 20.11 9.81 29.54
CA ASN A 603 19.68 10.62 28.39
C ASN A 603 20.33 10.22 27.04
N VAL A 604 20.88 9.01 26.94
CA VAL A 604 21.41 8.43 25.70
C VAL A 604 20.56 7.23 25.32
N LYS A 605 20.11 7.19 24.06
CA LYS A 605 19.51 6.00 23.47
C LYS A 605 20.47 5.41 22.44
N PRO A 606 20.89 4.14 22.58
CA PRO A 606 21.66 3.47 21.55
C PRO A 606 20.79 3.17 20.32
N LEU A 607 21.39 3.28 19.14
CA LEU A 607 20.76 3.04 17.84
C LEU A 607 21.39 1.83 17.12
N ILE A 608 22.69 1.60 17.30
CA ILE A 608 23.44 0.50 16.68
C ILE A 608 24.29 -0.17 17.75
N VAL A 609 23.84 -1.28 18.32
CA VAL A 609 24.49 -1.93 19.47
C VAL A 609 25.46 -3.00 18.98
N PHE A 610 26.61 -3.12 19.65
CA PHE A 610 27.59 -4.13 19.25
C PHE A 610 27.06 -5.56 19.45
N SER A 611 27.48 -6.46 18.56
CA SER A 611 27.29 -7.90 18.68
C SER A 611 28.41 -8.52 19.53
N GLU A 612 28.26 -9.79 19.90
CA GLU A 612 29.33 -10.55 20.58
C GLU A 612 30.59 -10.74 19.73
N THR A 613 30.46 -10.58 18.42
CA THR A 613 31.52 -10.78 17.43
C THR A 613 32.18 -9.47 17.00
N THR A 614 31.63 -8.33 17.43
CA THR A 614 32.20 -7.01 17.19
C THR A 614 33.52 -6.90 17.94
N ASN A 615 34.59 -6.52 17.26
CA ASN A 615 35.88 -6.26 17.87
C ASN A 615 36.23 -4.76 17.79
N VAL A 616 37.04 -4.33 18.75
CA VAL A 616 37.61 -2.98 18.77
C VAL A 616 39.11 -3.13 18.80
N LYS A 617 39.78 -2.62 17.77
CA LYS A 617 41.21 -2.85 17.59
C LYS A 617 42.00 -2.29 18.78
N GLY A 618 42.75 -3.16 19.47
CA GLY A 618 43.58 -2.78 20.61
C GLY A 618 42.93 -2.92 21.99
N LEU A 619 41.69 -3.43 22.10
CA LEU A 619 41.01 -3.66 23.38
C LEU A 619 40.51 -5.11 23.52
N ILE A 620 40.81 -5.74 24.66
CA ILE A 620 40.30 -7.07 25.05
C ILE A 620 39.05 -6.87 25.95
N SER A 621 38.00 -6.26 25.42
CA SER A 621 36.74 -6.08 26.17
C SER A 621 35.82 -7.27 25.91
N LYS A 622 35.19 -7.84 26.94
CA LYS A 622 34.26 -8.99 26.81
C LYS A 622 32.78 -8.63 26.88
N ASN A 623 32.42 -7.36 27.14
CA ASN A 623 31.03 -6.95 27.32
C ASN A 623 30.60 -5.95 26.23
N TYR A 624 30.28 -6.49 25.06
CA TYR A 624 30.03 -5.72 23.84
C TYR A 624 28.64 -5.06 23.82
N SER A 625 27.64 -5.66 24.48
CA SER A 625 26.27 -5.12 24.55
C SER A 625 26.14 -3.76 25.26
N GLU A 626 27.20 -3.31 25.95
CA GLU A 626 27.26 -2.01 26.62
C GLU A 626 27.87 -0.90 25.75
N ARG A 627 28.23 -1.21 24.50
CA ARG A 627 28.81 -0.30 23.50
C ARG A 627 27.93 -0.17 22.26
N SER A 628 28.16 0.89 21.50
CA SER A 628 27.35 1.22 20.32
C SER A 628 28.16 2.00 19.28
N ALA A 629 27.79 1.85 18.01
CA ALA A 629 28.30 2.60 16.86
C ALA A 629 27.35 3.72 16.41
N GLY A 630 26.19 3.87 17.05
CA GLY A 630 25.24 4.92 16.74
C GLY A 630 24.41 5.24 17.97
N ILE A 631 24.32 6.51 18.36
CA ILE A 631 23.52 6.93 19.52
C ILE A 631 22.71 8.19 19.20
N VAL A 632 21.68 8.45 20.00
CA VAL A 632 21.00 9.74 20.07
C VAL A 632 20.88 10.20 21.51
N HIS A 633 21.08 11.50 21.75
CA HIS A 633 20.82 12.13 23.04
C HIS A 633 20.16 13.49 22.84
N ASN A 634 19.56 14.02 23.91
CA ASN A 634 18.98 15.36 23.89
C ASN A 634 20.00 16.42 24.34
N PHE A 635 19.93 17.61 23.76
CA PHE A 635 20.63 18.81 24.22
C PHE A 635 19.72 20.04 24.03
N GLY A 636 19.43 20.76 25.10
CA GLY A 636 18.39 21.79 25.09
C GLY A 636 17.04 21.18 24.68
N PHE A 637 16.36 21.82 23.72
CA PHE A 637 15.11 21.32 23.13
C PHE A 637 15.34 20.40 21.92
N GLY A 638 16.58 20.26 21.45
CA GLY A 638 16.93 19.50 20.25
C GLY A 638 17.55 18.14 20.54
N LYS A 639 17.99 17.50 19.47
CA LYS A 639 18.60 16.16 19.49
C LYS A 639 19.95 16.17 18.80
N VAL A 640 20.86 15.34 19.30
CA VAL A 640 22.17 15.09 18.70
C VAL A 640 22.28 13.59 18.44
N VAL A 641 22.48 13.24 17.17
CA VAL A 641 22.72 11.87 16.71
C VAL A 641 24.20 11.75 16.37
N VAL A 642 24.86 10.73 16.90
CA VAL A 642 26.27 10.45 16.62
C VAL A 642 26.35 9.08 15.96
N LEU A 643 26.83 9.02 14.73
CA LEU A 643 26.93 7.82 13.91
C LEU A 643 28.38 7.55 13.54
N SER A 644 28.71 6.27 13.47
CA SER A 644 30.03 5.79 13.13
C SER A 644 29.96 4.89 11.89
N GLY A 645 30.78 5.18 10.88
CA GLY A 645 30.86 4.42 9.64
C GLY A 645 29.65 4.54 8.71
N ILE A 646 28.75 5.51 8.92
CA ILE A 646 27.65 5.84 8.00
C ILE A 646 27.98 7.15 7.31
N ASN A 647 28.39 7.09 6.04
CA ASN A 647 28.91 8.26 5.31
C ASN A 647 27.90 8.90 4.35
N PHE A 648 26.71 8.31 4.21
CA PHE A 648 25.64 8.74 3.29
C PHE A 648 26.05 8.78 1.81
N THR A 649 27.12 8.07 1.45
CA THR A 649 27.52 7.95 0.04
C THR A 649 26.46 7.20 -0.76
N ASP A 650 26.37 7.49 -2.05
CA ASP A 650 25.50 6.78 -2.99
C ASP A 650 25.83 5.28 -3.07
N TYR A 651 27.07 4.90 -2.74
CA TYR A 651 27.46 3.50 -2.58
C TYR A 651 26.98 2.94 -1.24
N ASP A 652 27.21 3.64 -0.13
CA ASP A 652 26.98 3.10 1.20
C ASP A 652 25.51 2.93 1.57
N LEU A 653 24.62 3.68 0.92
CA LEU A 653 23.19 3.59 1.17
C LEU A 653 22.50 2.48 0.39
N ASP A 654 23.09 2.03 -0.72
CA ASP A 654 22.48 1.02 -1.58
C ASP A 654 22.76 -0.42 -1.14
N ASN A 655 23.68 -0.65 -0.19
CA ASN A 655 23.89 -1.99 0.35
C ASN A 655 23.12 -2.22 1.64
N LEU A 656 22.57 -3.45 1.76
CA LEU A 656 21.70 -3.88 2.86
C LEU A 656 20.53 -2.91 3.09
N ASP A 657 20.12 -2.72 4.33
CA ASP A 657 18.97 -1.89 4.69
C ASP A 657 19.38 -0.46 5.11
N ASN A 658 20.63 -0.04 4.83
CA ASN A 658 21.19 1.25 5.26
C ASN A 658 20.27 2.44 4.95
N LYS A 659 19.72 2.51 3.72
CA LYS A 659 18.81 3.58 3.31
C LYS A 659 17.47 3.57 4.06
N GLU A 660 16.87 2.39 4.27
CA GLU A 660 15.55 2.29 4.92
C GLU A 660 15.69 2.57 6.42
N TRP A 661 16.77 2.08 7.02
CA TRP A 661 17.11 2.37 8.42
C TRP A 661 17.34 3.86 8.66
N PHE A 662 18.04 4.55 7.76
CA PHE A 662 18.25 5.98 7.90
C PHE A 662 16.94 6.79 7.83
N ILE A 663 16.03 6.44 6.91
CA ILE A 663 14.70 7.08 6.83
C ILE A 663 13.89 6.82 8.10
N ALA A 664 13.92 5.59 8.61
CA ALA A 664 13.23 5.24 9.86
C ALA A 664 13.81 6.01 11.07
N MET A 665 15.14 6.13 11.13
CA MET A 665 15.83 6.92 12.15
C MET A 665 15.46 8.40 12.07
N LEU A 666 15.43 9.00 10.87
CA LEU A 666 14.98 10.38 10.67
C LEU A 666 13.54 10.58 11.16
N LYS A 667 12.61 9.68 10.82
CA LYS A 667 11.22 9.73 11.34
C LYS A 667 11.20 9.73 12.86
N TYR A 668 12.01 8.89 13.50
CA TYR A 668 12.09 8.81 14.95
C TYR A 668 12.67 10.07 15.60
N VAL A 669 13.80 10.57 15.10
CA VAL A 669 14.47 11.73 15.71
C VAL A 669 13.72 13.04 15.41
N LEU A 670 13.02 13.14 14.29
CA LEU A 670 12.24 14.34 13.95
C LEU A 670 10.81 14.35 14.49
N LYS A 671 10.38 13.27 15.15
CA LYS A 671 9.09 13.26 15.86
C LYS A 671 9.16 14.27 17.01
N LYS A 672 8.29 15.29 16.96
CA LYS A 672 8.07 16.20 18.09
C LYS A 672 7.53 15.36 19.27
N GLY A 673 8.23 15.46 20.40
CA GLY A 673 7.88 14.78 21.65
C GLY A 673 6.72 15.44 22.37
#